data_AF-A0A5C8LNX8-F1
#
_entry.id   AF-A0A5C8LNX8-F1
#
_cell.length_a   1.000
_cell.length_b   1.000
_cell.length_c   1.000
_cell.angle_alpha   90.00
_cell.angle_beta   90.00
_cell.angle_gamma   90.00
#
_symmetry.space_group_name_H-M   'P 1'
#
loop_
_entity.id
_entity.type
_entity.pdbx_description
1 polymer ?
#
loop_
_entity_poly.entity_id
_entity_poly.type
_entity_poly.pdbx_seq_one_letter_code
_entity_poly.pdbx_strand_id
1 'polypeptide(L)'
;MERGQHLGWDRINPYPERVPYLGFYDEGNPEVADWEIKWMAEHGINFQMYCWYRPTGTEGKPIKEPRLGAALHEGYFNAKYSNKANFMIMWESSSSKVSGSVDFRNNVVPYWMEYYFKDPRYVVIDNKPVIGIFSYSGLKRNFGGTAAGVKAEVDYLRQACKDAGFDDVIILISNSSSDPAIIQEMKTEAGLDAMFSYSWGAFAGKEELQKTKLEQQRDAGSMDVVPVVSMGRDDRAWDGPAGYYATPEEFQSTGQWVKDTYVPSLPANSIGRKMVLLDNWNEYGEGHFIMPAGLNGFKYLDAIRHVFTAGGEHTDLVPTAAQKERLRGLYPEGRIVPPKTVEVPPITDASPMTYSKLWDFNTDGDSQGWTVVKQVYHVSISGGHYSGTSTGNDPGIYSPTGLGLSAEDNPYIHIRMKNSSSDTDGQIYFITESDKTWNEAKVISLFVKPNDSGYTDYYVPMWSNKKWTGSIEAIRFDPLTTPGDFSIDQIGFVKVPIAGLKMQLNGQPMKTVTPLEMRDGSVMLPLGEVLAKDGIPTERDDAGALLAVKDGKVIRVVPGQLTAYKGTAAISLQHVPVTSSYDLLVSPDALKELFGYNTAWQALEGTLYVSGPFKIVGDNLLTDPGMEMSTLIYSGERSAAELTTAEYHSGHQSVKVTKDYAYGKMLFPGVENGKEYYYSAWGKLAPGSTAGEKLRICLQYKVNGETKQVVMVTGPAMDTATWKKAEGYFKLNETGTITNLTMYVYTDFPAAADSYYLDDVEIRPVTYANDPIPAKVSGISLNKPAMELNPGATGRLKARIEPLNAVERAVTWSSSNPEVAIVDVNGAVYGKKEGVAQITVTSVDGGKTAASTVTVREGAYDTNTLTVKSDGTGDFISPKLANDSIQDSSSTKPYVILIYPGVYTEKNWVVKPYTTLRGTDRDQVILKGENAASATSSEITNQSTLWLKASANLENLTVTAKNMRYPIHSEDTGNNKDAIHIVKNTHIEHYGNLEAVDYRKNWMAAHPGVTPPDDLDPSKVWGGISGVGSHAWGYGSASGVTEIVYGSTFVSKADGWYVHNREDFTKPQINIINDSKIVSTETMKPIMIESLGSGTKDEVIFNNTEIIGTYMVQDDSPWITQSRKINMPTMRIIRLL
;
A
#
# COMPACT_ATOMS: atom_id res chain seq x y z
N MET A 1 6.13 -0.85 -3.50
CA MET A 1 4.69 -0.55 -3.26
C MET A 1 3.89 -1.82 -3.52
N GLU A 2 3.11 -2.30 -2.55
CA GLU A 2 2.33 -3.54 -2.67
C GLU A 2 1.03 -3.30 -3.44
N ARG A 3 0.82 -4.15 -4.46
CA ARG A 3 -0.36 -4.29 -5.31
C ARG A 3 -1.67 -4.15 -4.52
N GLY A 4 -2.43 -3.07 -4.73
CA GLY A 4 -3.86 -3.02 -4.48
C GLY A 4 -4.36 -3.28 -3.06
N GLN A 5 -3.53 -3.31 -2.03
CA GLN A 5 -3.98 -3.24 -0.62
C GLN A 5 -3.80 -1.84 -0.03
N HIS A 6 -3.49 -0.85 -0.87
CA HIS A 6 -3.52 0.53 -0.45
C HIS A 6 -4.95 0.90 0.00
N LEU A 7 -5.06 1.47 1.19
CA LEU A 7 -6.20 2.31 1.52
C LEU A 7 -6.19 3.60 0.66
N GLY A 8 -5.05 3.94 0.02
CA GLY A 8 -4.74 5.15 -0.75
C GLY A 8 -5.90 5.74 -1.54
N TRP A 9 -6.05 5.35 -2.81
CA TRP A 9 -7.14 5.86 -3.64
C TRP A 9 -8.52 5.45 -3.13
N ASP A 10 -8.64 4.34 -2.40
CA ASP A 10 -9.92 3.86 -1.85
C ASP A 10 -10.55 4.80 -0.83
N ARG A 11 -9.72 5.43 0.01
CA ARG A 11 -10.15 6.40 1.01
C ARG A 11 -10.51 7.75 0.40
N ILE A 12 -9.89 8.05 -0.75
CA ILE A 12 -10.04 9.31 -1.48
C ILE A 12 -11.22 9.25 -2.47
N ASN A 13 -11.39 8.12 -3.17
CA ASN A 13 -12.41 7.87 -4.20
C ASN A 13 -13.83 8.30 -3.79
N PRO A 14 -14.24 8.12 -2.53
CA PRO A 14 -15.47 8.68 -1.99
C PRO A 14 -15.75 10.18 -2.15
N TYR A 15 -14.74 11.00 -2.38
CA TYR A 15 -14.84 12.46 -2.38
C TYR A 15 -14.63 12.97 -3.81
N PRO A 16 -15.70 13.24 -4.59
CA PRO A 16 -15.59 13.66 -5.99
C PRO A 16 -14.71 14.89 -6.19
N GLU A 17 -14.69 15.79 -5.21
CA GLU A 17 -13.85 16.98 -5.19
C GLU A 17 -12.34 16.64 -5.20
N ARG A 18 -11.94 15.44 -4.77
CA ARG A 18 -10.55 14.99 -4.72
C ARG A 18 -10.14 14.15 -5.92
N VAL A 19 -11.03 13.90 -6.87
CA VAL A 19 -10.73 13.04 -8.02
C VAL A 19 -9.75 13.77 -8.94
N PRO A 20 -8.50 13.29 -9.09
CA PRO A 20 -7.51 13.96 -9.92
C PRO A 20 -7.94 13.91 -11.39
N TYR A 21 -7.56 14.93 -12.16
CA TYR A 21 -7.83 14.90 -13.60
C TYR A 21 -7.05 13.80 -14.34
N LEU A 22 -5.94 13.31 -13.77
CA LEU A 22 -5.23 12.09 -14.21
C LEU A 22 -6.00 10.79 -13.92
N GLY A 23 -6.97 10.83 -13.01
CA GLY A 23 -7.60 9.66 -12.44
C GLY A 23 -6.90 9.12 -11.19
N PHE A 24 -7.19 7.89 -10.78
CA PHE A 24 -6.49 7.19 -9.69
C PHE A 24 -5.23 6.54 -10.26
N TYR A 25 -4.23 7.38 -10.45
CA TYR A 25 -3.02 7.07 -11.20
C TYR A 25 -2.00 6.26 -10.38
N ASP A 26 -1.05 5.66 -11.09
CA ASP A 26 0.16 5.05 -10.53
C ASP A 26 1.31 6.07 -10.50
N GLU A 27 1.74 6.48 -9.31
CA GLU A 27 2.84 7.44 -9.11
C GLU A 27 4.18 6.98 -9.68
N GLY A 28 4.40 5.67 -9.83
CA GLY A 28 5.62 5.13 -10.44
C GLY A 28 5.64 5.24 -11.97
N ASN A 29 4.53 5.63 -12.60
CA ASN A 29 4.43 5.69 -14.05
C ASN A 29 5.10 6.99 -14.59
N PRO A 30 6.12 6.89 -15.47
CA PRO A 30 6.77 8.08 -16.04
C PRO A 30 5.83 9.01 -16.81
N GLU A 31 4.76 8.48 -17.42
CA GLU A 31 3.77 9.31 -18.11
C GLU A 31 2.94 10.15 -17.12
N VAL A 32 2.71 9.66 -15.89
CA VAL A 32 2.07 10.46 -14.83
C VAL A 32 2.96 11.64 -14.48
N ALA A 33 4.24 11.40 -14.23
CA ALA A 33 5.20 12.47 -13.96
C ALA A 33 5.31 13.47 -15.13
N ASP A 34 5.28 13.00 -16.39
CA ASP A 34 5.25 13.89 -17.57
C ASP A 34 4.03 14.83 -17.57
N TRP A 35 2.85 14.34 -17.16
CA TRP A 35 1.66 15.18 -17.01
C TRP A 35 1.79 16.18 -15.87
N GLU A 36 2.29 15.75 -14.71
CA GLU A 36 2.49 16.62 -13.56
C GLU A 36 3.49 17.75 -13.89
N ILE A 37 4.62 17.40 -14.51
CA ILE A 37 5.65 18.34 -14.95
C ILE A 37 5.08 19.33 -15.97
N LYS A 38 4.26 18.86 -16.93
CA LYS A 38 3.61 19.74 -17.90
C LYS A 38 2.75 20.79 -17.20
N TRP A 39 1.88 20.37 -16.29
CA TRP A 39 1.02 21.29 -15.56
C TRP A 39 1.82 22.26 -14.67
N MET A 40 2.85 21.77 -13.97
CA MET A 40 3.75 22.65 -13.20
C MET A 40 4.44 23.70 -14.08
N ALA A 41 5.08 23.28 -15.16
CA ALA A 41 5.86 24.14 -16.04
C ALA A 41 4.98 25.19 -16.74
N GLU A 42 3.76 24.83 -17.16
CA GLU A 42 2.83 25.75 -17.82
C GLU A 42 2.26 26.81 -16.87
N HIS A 43 2.27 26.57 -15.57
CA HIS A 43 1.74 27.49 -14.55
C HIS A 43 2.81 28.18 -13.72
N GLY A 44 4.09 28.02 -14.09
CA GLY A 44 5.20 28.73 -13.45
C GLY A 44 5.74 28.08 -12.17
N ILE A 45 5.39 26.83 -11.89
CA ILE A 45 5.98 26.07 -10.78
C ILE A 45 7.31 25.49 -11.26
N ASN A 46 8.40 25.86 -10.57
CA ASN A 46 9.75 25.53 -11.02
C ASN A 46 10.28 24.19 -10.50
N PHE A 47 9.73 23.67 -9.39
CA PHE A 47 10.21 22.44 -8.79
C PHE A 47 9.12 21.76 -7.95
N GLN A 48 9.33 20.48 -7.67
CA GLN A 48 8.54 19.71 -6.71
C GLN A 48 9.44 19.23 -5.55
N MET A 49 8.97 19.40 -4.33
CA MET A 49 9.60 18.86 -3.12
C MET A 49 9.01 17.48 -2.83
N TYR A 50 9.80 16.42 -2.98
CA TYR A 50 9.36 15.05 -2.76
C TYR A 50 9.63 14.59 -1.32
N CYS A 51 8.62 14.00 -0.68
CA CYS A 51 8.78 13.33 0.61
C CYS A 51 9.77 12.16 0.47
N TRP A 52 10.81 12.17 1.29
CA TRP A 52 11.87 11.16 1.29
C TRP A 52 11.84 10.37 2.59
N TYR A 53 11.64 9.06 2.46
CA TYR A 53 11.67 8.13 3.58
C TYR A 53 12.78 7.09 3.38
N ARG A 54 13.59 6.93 4.41
CA ARG A 54 14.41 5.73 4.60
C ARG A 54 13.53 4.48 4.57
N PRO A 55 14.01 3.36 4.01
CA PRO A 55 13.34 2.06 4.12
C PRO A 55 13.10 1.65 5.56
N THR A 56 11.94 1.04 5.80
CA THR A 56 11.57 0.57 7.14
C THR A 56 12.46 -0.60 7.55
N GLY A 57 13.03 -0.56 8.76
CA GLY A 57 13.81 -1.65 9.32
C GLY A 57 15.24 -1.77 8.77
N THR A 58 15.74 -0.74 8.08
CA THR A 58 17.10 -0.73 7.53
C THR A 58 18.05 0.20 8.26
N GLU A 59 17.68 0.73 9.42
CA GLU A 59 18.53 1.62 10.22
C GLU A 59 19.91 0.98 10.47
N GLY A 60 20.97 1.77 10.27
CA GLY A 60 22.37 1.33 10.36
C GLY A 60 22.93 0.65 9.10
N LYS A 61 22.11 0.39 8.07
CA LYS A 61 22.51 -0.28 6.82
C LYS A 61 22.61 0.70 5.63
N PRO A 62 23.36 0.39 4.56
CA PRO A 62 23.33 1.17 3.33
C PRO A 62 21.90 1.30 2.77
N ILE A 63 21.60 2.43 2.14
CA ILE A 63 20.30 2.69 1.52
C ILE A 63 20.41 2.38 0.04
N LYS A 64 19.52 1.53 -0.45
CA LYS A 64 19.40 1.19 -1.86
C LYS A 64 18.31 2.02 -2.55
N GLU A 65 17.08 1.86 -2.09
CA GLU A 65 15.91 2.58 -2.57
C GLU A 65 15.12 3.12 -1.38
N PRO A 66 14.60 4.34 -1.39
CA PRO A 66 13.78 4.89 -0.33
C PRO A 66 12.37 4.28 -0.33
N ARG A 67 11.74 4.26 0.84
CA ARG A 67 10.34 3.88 0.99
C ARG A 67 9.45 4.97 0.38
N LEU A 68 8.40 4.58 -0.33
CA LEU A 68 7.52 5.51 -1.07
C LEU A 68 8.25 6.35 -2.12
N GLY A 69 9.40 5.88 -2.64
CA GLY A 69 10.20 6.62 -3.61
C GLY A 69 9.70 6.60 -5.06
N ALA A 70 8.62 5.89 -5.39
CA ALA A 70 8.24 5.61 -6.78
C ALA A 70 7.97 6.89 -7.57
N ALA A 71 7.32 7.91 -6.99
CA ALA A 71 7.06 9.18 -7.66
C ALA A 71 8.34 9.87 -8.16
N LEU A 72 9.41 9.87 -7.36
CA LEU A 72 10.68 10.48 -7.73
C LEU A 72 11.54 9.54 -8.59
N HIS A 73 11.72 8.29 -8.14
CA HIS A 73 12.70 7.35 -8.70
C HIS A 73 12.20 6.62 -9.94
N GLU A 74 10.92 6.22 -9.94
CA GLU A 74 10.31 5.46 -11.04
C GLU A 74 9.57 6.41 -11.99
N GLY A 75 8.86 7.41 -11.46
CA GLY A 75 8.17 8.45 -12.21
C GLY A 75 9.13 9.52 -12.75
N TYR A 76 9.46 10.52 -11.91
CA TYR A 76 10.18 11.73 -12.32
C TYR A 76 11.54 11.46 -12.98
N PHE A 77 12.41 10.61 -12.42
CA PHE A 77 13.73 10.36 -13.02
C PHE A 77 13.66 9.68 -14.39
N ASN A 78 12.59 8.95 -14.69
CA ASN A 78 12.36 8.32 -15.99
C ASN A 78 11.41 9.13 -16.89
N ALA A 79 10.88 10.25 -16.41
CA ALA A 79 9.98 11.10 -17.16
C ALA A 79 10.73 11.81 -18.30
N LYS A 80 10.11 11.82 -19.49
CA LYS A 80 10.69 12.41 -20.70
C LYS A 80 10.95 13.91 -20.54
N TYR A 81 10.11 14.59 -19.75
CA TYR A 81 10.15 16.03 -19.54
C TYR A 81 10.75 16.43 -18.18
N SER A 82 11.43 15.53 -17.47
CA SER A 82 12.03 15.79 -16.14
C SER A 82 12.98 16.98 -16.07
N ASN A 83 13.49 17.47 -17.20
CA ASN A 83 14.31 18.68 -17.27
C ASN A 83 13.50 19.99 -17.31
N LYS A 84 12.16 19.95 -17.18
CA LYS A 84 11.27 21.13 -17.23
C LYS A 84 10.81 21.62 -15.86
N ALA A 85 10.90 20.78 -14.83
CA ALA A 85 10.70 21.15 -13.43
C ALA A 85 11.81 20.49 -12.62
N ASN A 86 12.46 21.23 -11.75
CA ASN A 86 13.51 20.71 -10.86
C ASN A 86 12.88 19.88 -9.73
N PHE A 87 13.72 19.24 -8.91
CA PHE A 87 13.25 18.54 -7.73
C PHE A 87 14.11 18.85 -6.51
N MET A 88 13.53 18.70 -5.33
CA MET A 88 14.28 18.58 -4.08
C MET A 88 13.64 17.53 -3.17
N ILE A 89 14.36 17.09 -2.14
CA ILE A 89 13.83 16.13 -1.17
C ILE A 89 13.49 16.81 0.16
N MET A 90 12.45 16.30 0.82
CA MET A 90 12.15 16.57 2.22
C MET A 90 12.34 15.30 3.03
N TRP A 91 13.30 15.27 3.95
CA TRP A 91 13.48 14.15 4.84
C TRP A 91 12.35 14.11 5.88
N GLU A 92 11.58 13.03 5.81
CA GLU A 92 10.47 12.71 6.71
C GLU A 92 10.96 12.21 8.06
N SER A 93 11.75 13.04 8.76
CA SER A 93 12.49 12.68 9.97
C SER A 93 11.62 12.16 11.13
N SER A 94 10.30 12.37 11.10
CA SER A 94 9.34 11.78 12.05
C SER A 94 9.20 10.26 11.84
N SER A 95 9.01 9.83 10.60
CA SER A 95 8.65 8.46 10.19
C SER A 95 9.80 7.71 9.53
N SER A 96 10.86 8.41 9.15
CA SER A 96 12.09 7.91 8.54
C SER A 96 13.23 7.94 9.56
N LYS A 97 13.27 6.94 10.44
CA LYS A 97 14.25 6.83 11.52
C LYS A 97 15.68 6.60 11.01
N VAL A 98 16.66 7.03 11.79
CA VAL A 98 18.09 6.81 11.56
C VAL A 98 18.68 6.36 12.90
N SER A 99 19.57 5.36 12.88
CA SER A 99 20.18 4.80 14.10
C SER A 99 21.40 5.62 14.55
N GLY A 100 21.15 6.89 14.92
CA GLY A 100 22.18 7.79 15.44
C GLY A 100 23.15 8.33 14.38
N SER A 101 24.15 9.07 14.84
CA SER A 101 25.13 9.77 14.01
C SER A 101 25.89 8.86 13.04
N VAL A 102 26.29 7.66 13.48
CA VAL A 102 27.07 6.74 12.63
C VAL A 102 26.28 6.34 11.38
N ASP A 103 25.00 6.01 11.54
CA ASP A 103 24.13 5.66 10.41
C ASP A 103 23.88 6.86 9.50
N PHE A 104 23.64 8.03 10.08
CA PHE A 104 23.43 9.26 9.31
C PHE A 104 24.64 9.58 8.42
N ARG A 105 25.84 9.56 9.01
CA ARG A 105 27.09 9.90 8.33
C ARG A 105 27.51 8.86 7.29
N ASN A 106 27.29 7.57 7.57
CA ASN A 106 27.77 6.51 6.70
C ASN A 106 26.79 6.10 5.61
N ASN A 107 25.48 6.24 5.85
CA ASN A 107 24.47 5.70 4.94
C ASN A 107 23.53 6.76 4.37
N VAL A 108 23.17 7.81 5.13
CA VAL A 108 22.18 8.79 4.69
C VAL A 108 22.81 9.93 3.90
N VAL A 109 23.78 10.63 4.49
CA VAL A 109 24.44 11.77 3.84
C VAL A 109 25.12 11.37 2.52
N PRO A 110 25.89 10.26 2.44
CA PRO A 110 26.49 9.84 1.18
C PRO A 110 25.44 9.55 0.11
N TYR A 111 24.32 8.91 0.49
CA TYR A 111 23.22 8.62 -0.42
C TYR A 111 22.58 9.89 -1.00
N TRP A 112 22.26 10.88 -0.15
CA TRP A 112 21.73 12.15 -0.64
C TRP A 112 22.70 12.88 -1.55
N MET A 113 24.00 12.83 -1.21
CA MET A 113 25.04 13.46 -2.01
C MET A 113 25.13 12.85 -3.40
N GLU A 114 25.13 11.52 -3.48
CA GLU A 114 25.31 10.77 -4.73
C GLU A 114 24.06 10.81 -5.62
N TYR A 115 22.88 10.55 -5.05
CA TYR A 115 21.67 10.36 -5.82
C TYR A 115 20.86 11.64 -6.05
N TYR A 116 21.06 12.67 -5.22
CA TYR A 116 20.23 13.88 -5.28
C TYR A 116 21.03 15.15 -5.46
N PHE A 117 21.88 15.54 -4.50
CA PHE A 117 22.46 16.89 -4.48
C PHE A 117 23.34 17.18 -5.70
N LYS A 118 23.97 16.14 -6.28
CA LYS A 118 24.79 16.25 -7.49
C LYS A 118 23.99 16.13 -8.80
N ASP A 119 22.70 15.82 -8.76
CA ASP A 119 21.86 15.81 -9.96
C ASP A 119 21.68 17.26 -10.46
N PRO A 120 21.93 17.55 -11.75
CA PRO A 120 21.80 18.91 -12.29
C PRO A 120 20.37 19.47 -12.25
N ARG A 121 19.36 18.63 -11.99
CA ARG A 121 17.96 19.03 -11.82
C ARG A 121 17.60 19.26 -10.34
N TYR A 122 18.52 19.07 -9.40
CA TYR A 122 18.29 19.33 -7.98
C TYR A 122 18.24 20.84 -7.69
N VAL A 123 17.40 21.27 -6.75
CA VAL A 123 17.32 22.69 -6.36
C VAL A 123 18.60 23.12 -5.62
N VAL A 124 19.32 24.05 -6.24
CA VAL A 124 20.54 24.68 -5.71
C VAL A 124 20.38 26.20 -5.74
N ILE A 125 20.59 26.87 -4.60
CA ILE A 125 20.53 28.33 -4.47
C ILE A 125 21.91 28.83 -4.06
N ASP A 126 22.49 29.75 -4.84
CA ASP A 126 23.84 30.30 -4.63
C ASP A 126 24.92 29.20 -4.39
N ASN A 127 24.94 28.17 -5.24
CA ASN A 127 25.83 27.01 -5.11
C ASN A 127 25.64 26.18 -3.80
N LYS A 128 24.45 26.22 -3.21
CA LYS A 128 24.09 25.42 -2.02
C LYS A 128 22.87 24.54 -2.30
N PRO A 129 22.96 23.20 -2.23
CA PRO A 129 21.79 22.33 -2.29
C PRO A 129 20.79 22.69 -1.18
N VAL A 130 19.50 22.59 -1.50
CA VAL A 130 18.42 22.86 -0.55
C VAL A 130 17.79 21.53 -0.11
N ILE A 131 17.61 21.31 1.18
CA ILE A 131 16.93 20.12 1.72
C ILE A 131 15.85 20.52 2.70
N GLY A 132 14.66 19.93 2.56
CA GLY A 132 13.58 20.04 3.52
C GLY A 132 13.70 18.98 4.63
N ILE A 133 13.23 19.31 5.83
CA ILE A 133 13.13 18.39 6.95
C ILE A 133 11.73 18.51 7.56
N PHE A 134 11.04 17.38 7.74
CA PHE A 134 9.66 17.39 8.21
C PHE A 134 9.50 17.66 9.71
N SER A 135 10.44 17.22 10.56
CA SER A 135 10.22 17.25 12.01
C SER A 135 11.49 17.51 12.83
N TYR A 136 11.47 18.60 13.62
CA TYR A 136 12.55 18.92 14.55
C TYR A 136 12.62 17.94 15.72
N SER A 137 11.47 17.49 16.25
CA SER A 137 11.42 16.44 17.26
C SER A 137 11.95 15.10 16.73
N GLY A 138 11.67 14.79 15.45
CA GLY A 138 12.26 13.68 14.73
C GLY A 138 13.79 13.75 14.66
N LEU A 139 14.34 14.93 14.35
CA LEU A 139 15.80 15.16 14.37
C LEU A 139 16.39 14.95 15.77
N LYS A 140 15.83 15.59 16.80
CA LYS A 140 16.29 15.43 18.19
C LYS A 140 16.27 13.95 18.60
N ARG A 141 15.17 13.24 18.31
CA ARG A 141 15.06 11.80 18.58
C ARG A 141 16.17 10.99 17.88
N ASN A 142 16.49 11.31 16.63
CA ASN A 142 17.52 10.60 15.88
C ASN A 142 18.94 10.91 16.38
N PHE A 143 19.17 12.07 17.01
CA PHE A 143 20.51 12.57 17.39
C PHE A 143 20.63 12.90 18.88
N GLY A 144 20.37 11.90 19.73
CA GLY A 144 20.70 11.98 21.16
C GLY A 144 19.77 12.86 22.00
N GLY A 145 18.60 13.24 21.47
CA GLY A 145 17.55 13.96 22.18
C GLY A 145 17.80 15.46 22.38
N THR A 146 18.87 16.03 21.82
CA THR A 146 19.31 17.41 22.13
C THR A 146 19.55 18.24 20.87
N ALA A 147 19.41 19.57 20.96
CA ALA A 147 19.74 20.50 19.88
C ALA A 147 21.23 20.41 19.49
N ALA A 148 22.11 20.28 20.48
CA ALA A 148 23.55 20.10 20.25
C ALA A 148 23.89 18.83 19.44
N GLY A 149 23.16 17.73 19.70
CA GLY A 149 23.29 16.51 18.89
C GLY A 149 22.85 16.71 17.45
N VAL A 150 21.75 17.43 17.23
CA VAL A 150 21.30 17.81 15.87
C VAL A 150 22.36 18.68 15.18
N LYS A 151 22.91 19.67 15.89
CA LYS A 151 23.93 20.58 15.34
C LYS A 151 25.19 19.85 14.89
N ALA A 152 25.64 18.86 15.65
CA ALA A 152 26.82 18.07 15.26
C ALA A 152 26.63 17.38 13.88
N GLU A 153 25.41 16.90 13.60
CA GLU A 153 25.09 16.24 12.32
C GLU A 153 24.77 17.23 11.19
N VAL A 154 24.18 18.38 11.53
CA VAL A 154 24.05 19.51 10.59
C VAL A 154 25.43 20.00 10.14
N ASP A 155 26.35 20.25 11.08
CA ASP A 155 27.71 20.70 10.78
C ASP A 155 28.46 19.64 9.93
N TYR A 156 28.23 18.35 10.21
CA TYR A 156 28.75 17.27 9.37
C TYR A 156 28.21 17.33 7.93
N LEU A 157 26.89 17.49 7.75
CA LEU A 157 26.29 17.61 6.42
C LEU A 157 26.83 18.82 5.65
N ARG A 158 26.99 19.97 6.33
CA ARG A 158 27.61 21.17 5.74
C ARG A 158 29.03 20.89 5.26
N GLN A 159 29.83 20.22 6.09
CA GLN A 159 31.20 19.85 5.71
C GLN A 159 31.21 18.87 4.53
N ALA A 160 30.33 17.85 4.53
CA ALA A 160 30.22 16.90 3.43
C ALA A 160 29.82 17.59 2.10
N CYS A 161 28.94 18.59 2.14
CA CYS A 161 28.61 19.42 0.97
C CYS A 161 29.82 20.23 0.48
N LYS A 162 30.59 20.83 1.40
CA LYS A 162 31.84 21.55 1.07
C LYS A 162 32.87 20.65 0.42
N ASP A 163 33.07 19.47 0.99
CA ASP A 163 33.99 18.46 0.46
C ASP A 163 33.55 17.96 -0.93
N ALA A 164 32.25 18.01 -1.24
CA ALA A 164 31.68 17.67 -2.54
C ALA A 164 31.70 18.82 -3.57
N GLY A 165 32.19 20.02 -3.20
CA GLY A 165 32.34 21.18 -4.08
C GLY A 165 31.22 22.22 -4.02
N PHE A 166 30.27 22.08 -3.10
CA PHE A 166 29.27 23.12 -2.82
C PHE A 166 29.80 24.15 -1.81
N ASP A 167 29.20 25.34 -1.78
CA ASP A 167 29.62 26.39 -0.83
C ASP A 167 29.15 26.07 0.59
N ASP A 168 27.96 25.48 0.71
CA ASP A 168 27.31 25.03 1.95
C ASP A 168 26.04 24.22 1.59
N VAL A 169 25.16 23.94 2.56
CA VAL A 169 23.77 23.45 2.34
C VAL A 169 22.76 24.43 2.94
N ILE A 170 21.58 24.53 2.35
CA ILE A 170 20.43 25.23 2.94
C ILE A 170 19.48 24.18 3.53
N ILE A 171 19.25 24.24 4.83
CA ILE A 171 18.39 23.30 5.56
C ILE A 171 17.09 24.00 5.96
N LEU A 172 15.99 23.57 5.36
CA LEU A 172 14.64 24.03 5.68
C LEU A 172 14.01 23.09 6.70
N ILE A 173 13.43 23.62 7.77
CA ILE A 173 12.70 22.84 8.77
C ILE A 173 11.20 23.17 8.74
N SER A 174 10.36 22.13 8.69
CA SER A 174 8.92 22.31 8.86
C SER A 174 8.62 22.67 10.32
N ASN A 175 8.01 23.83 10.53
CA ASN A 175 7.57 24.34 11.82
C ASN A 175 6.41 25.34 11.63
N SER A 176 5.29 25.07 12.28
CA SER A 176 4.12 25.97 12.29
C SER A 176 4.03 26.84 13.54
N SER A 177 4.91 26.64 14.54
CA SER A 177 4.95 27.47 15.76
C SER A 177 5.60 28.83 15.48
N SER A 178 5.16 29.86 16.22
CA SER A 178 5.77 31.18 16.27
C SER A 178 6.47 31.47 17.60
N ASP A 179 6.71 30.44 18.44
CA ASP A 179 7.39 30.58 19.73
C ASP A 179 8.87 30.99 19.52
N PRO A 180 9.29 32.20 19.97
CA PRO A 180 10.65 32.69 19.77
C PRO A 180 11.72 31.79 20.39
N ALA A 181 11.44 31.12 21.52
CA ALA A 181 12.40 30.25 22.17
C ALA A 181 12.69 28.99 21.35
N ILE A 182 11.63 28.36 20.81
CA ILE A 182 11.76 27.17 19.94
C ILE A 182 12.49 27.55 18.65
N ILE A 183 12.14 28.70 18.05
CA ILE A 183 12.78 29.18 16.82
C ILE A 183 14.26 29.50 17.06
N GLN A 184 14.59 30.16 18.17
CA GLN A 184 15.98 30.47 18.52
C GLN A 184 16.81 29.19 18.75
N GLU A 185 16.26 28.18 19.42
CA GLU A 185 16.89 26.86 19.61
C GLU A 185 17.22 26.24 18.25
N MET A 186 16.25 26.16 17.34
CA MET A 186 16.44 25.60 15.99
C MET A 186 17.53 26.32 15.20
N LYS A 187 17.56 27.66 15.26
CA LYS A 187 18.55 28.46 14.53
C LYS A 187 19.94 28.32 15.14
N THR A 188 20.08 28.62 16.43
CA THR A 188 21.40 28.83 17.06
C THR A 188 21.97 27.55 17.62
N GLU A 189 21.14 26.75 18.29
CA GLU A 189 21.60 25.54 18.97
C GLU A 189 21.64 24.33 18.04
N ALA A 190 20.71 24.23 17.08
CA ALA A 190 20.66 23.13 16.10
C ALA A 190 21.27 23.47 14.73
N GLY A 191 21.51 24.75 14.43
CA GLY A 191 22.22 25.19 13.21
C GLY A 191 21.40 25.16 11.91
N LEU A 192 20.07 25.15 12.00
CA LEU A 192 19.15 25.11 10.84
C LEU A 192 19.04 26.50 10.17
N ASP A 193 18.70 26.58 8.88
CA ASP A 193 18.81 27.84 8.13
C ASP A 193 17.52 28.66 8.12
N ALA A 194 16.44 28.04 7.64
CA ALA A 194 15.13 28.65 7.47
C ALA A 194 14.02 27.68 7.86
N MET A 195 12.85 28.20 8.22
CA MET A 195 11.66 27.40 8.46
C MET A 195 10.62 27.62 7.37
N PHE A 196 9.75 26.63 7.19
CA PHE A 196 8.51 26.74 6.43
C PHE A 196 7.41 26.01 7.20
N SER A 197 6.16 26.24 6.85
CA SER A 197 5.04 25.48 7.41
C SER A 197 4.56 24.45 6.42
N TYR A 198 4.61 23.16 6.77
CA TYR A 198 4.00 22.11 5.94
C TYR A 198 2.47 22.20 5.92
N SER A 199 1.85 22.78 6.95
CA SER A 199 0.42 23.09 6.99
C SER A 199 0.09 23.96 8.20
N TRP A 200 -0.89 24.85 8.07
CA TRP A 200 -1.47 25.62 9.18
C TRP A 200 -2.66 24.92 9.86
N GLY A 201 -2.87 23.63 9.56
CA GLY A 201 -3.98 22.83 10.10
C GLY A 201 -5.27 22.95 9.29
N ALA A 202 -6.40 22.58 9.90
CA ALA A 202 -7.70 22.45 9.21
C ALA A 202 -8.20 23.75 8.56
N PHE A 203 -7.74 24.91 9.03
CA PHE A 203 -8.14 26.23 8.50
C PHE A 203 -7.09 26.86 7.59
N ALA A 204 -6.09 26.10 7.13
CA ALA A 204 -4.94 26.61 6.39
C ALA A 204 -5.30 27.41 5.12
N GLY A 205 -6.49 27.23 4.54
CA GLY A 205 -6.94 28.01 3.39
C GLY A 205 -7.42 29.43 3.71
N LYS A 206 -7.62 29.78 4.99
CA LYS A 206 -8.07 31.13 5.37
C LYS A 206 -6.98 32.17 5.20
N GLU A 207 -7.24 33.19 4.39
CA GLU A 207 -6.29 34.26 4.07
C GLU A 207 -5.77 34.97 5.33
N GLU A 208 -6.65 35.33 6.26
CA GLU A 208 -6.28 36.03 7.50
C GLU A 208 -5.41 35.17 8.41
N LEU A 209 -5.67 33.85 8.48
CA LEU A 209 -4.85 32.90 9.25
C LEU A 209 -3.44 32.86 8.67
N GLN A 210 -3.32 32.63 7.35
CA GLN A 210 -2.03 32.52 6.67
C GLN A 210 -1.18 33.79 6.86
N LYS A 211 -1.78 34.97 6.63
CA LYS A 211 -1.12 36.27 6.84
C LYS A 211 -0.64 36.42 8.27
N THR A 212 -1.53 36.19 9.24
CA THR A 212 -1.23 36.34 10.67
C THR A 212 -0.09 35.41 11.11
N LYS A 213 -0.14 34.12 10.75
CA LYS A 213 0.89 33.15 11.14
C LYS A 213 2.25 33.46 10.49
N LEU A 214 2.26 33.88 9.22
CA LEU A 214 3.49 34.31 8.54
C LEU A 214 4.09 35.57 9.19
N GLU A 215 3.28 36.58 9.51
CA GLU A 215 3.74 37.78 10.22
C GLU A 215 4.28 37.44 11.61
N GLN A 216 3.60 36.58 12.37
CA GLN A 216 4.08 36.11 13.68
C GLN A 216 5.44 35.40 13.58
N GLN A 217 5.65 34.53 12.59
CA GLN A 217 6.94 33.87 12.38
C GLN A 217 8.04 34.85 11.95
N ARG A 218 7.73 35.80 11.06
CA ARG A 218 8.67 36.87 10.68
C ARG A 218 9.07 37.70 11.90
N ASP A 219 8.10 38.11 12.71
CA ASP A 219 8.29 39.04 13.82
C ASP A 219 8.95 38.37 15.03
N ALA A 220 8.89 37.04 15.14
CA ALA A 220 9.72 36.28 16.07
C ALA A 220 11.23 36.48 15.79
N GLY A 221 11.62 36.81 14.55
CA GLY A 221 12.90 37.44 14.20
C GLY A 221 14.17 36.58 14.29
N SER A 222 14.06 35.34 14.76
CA SER A 222 15.21 34.48 15.09
C SER A 222 15.70 33.56 13.97
N MET A 223 14.94 33.38 12.88
CA MET A 223 15.26 32.46 11.78
C MET A 223 14.60 32.92 10.48
N ASP A 224 15.20 32.60 9.33
CA ASP A 224 14.58 32.92 8.03
C ASP A 224 13.26 32.15 7.87
N VAL A 225 12.29 32.77 7.19
CA VAL A 225 10.99 32.16 6.90
C VAL A 225 10.81 32.07 5.39
N VAL A 226 10.59 30.85 4.88
CA VAL A 226 10.15 30.62 3.51
C VAL A 226 8.64 30.64 3.50
N PRO A 227 8.00 31.62 2.83
CA PRO A 227 6.54 31.71 2.81
C PRO A 227 5.92 30.51 2.09
N VAL A 228 4.78 30.08 2.62
CA VAL A 228 3.98 28.99 2.08
C VAL A 228 2.59 29.55 1.77
N VAL A 229 2.11 29.33 0.55
CA VAL A 229 0.72 29.63 0.16
C VAL A 229 -0.05 28.31 0.12
N SER A 230 -1.08 28.20 0.96
CA SER A 230 -1.88 26.98 1.13
C SER A 230 -3.27 27.14 0.55
N MET A 231 -3.73 26.10 -0.14
CA MET A 231 -5.12 25.99 -0.59
C MET A 231 -6.06 25.51 0.54
N GLY A 232 -5.51 25.04 1.67
CA GLY A 232 -6.25 24.44 2.77
C GLY A 232 -6.07 22.93 2.90
N ARG A 233 -6.54 22.39 4.03
CA ARG A 233 -6.39 20.98 4.42
C ARG A 233 -7.74 20.43 4.85
N ASP A 234 -8.01 19.15 4.55
CA ASP A 234 -9.23 18.45 4.97
C ASP A 234 -8.96 16.94 5.11
N ASP A 235 -8.92 16.44 6.33
CA ASP A 235 -8.46 15.08 6.62
C ASP A 235 -9.59 14.03 6.54
N ARG A 236 -10.78 14.36 6.01
CA ARG A 236 -11.95 13.45 6.00
C ARG A 236 -11.68 12.11 5.31
N ALA A 237 -10.85 12.07 4.27
CA ALA A 237 -10.48 10.82 3.60
C ALA A 237 -9.75 9.86 4.56
N TRP A 238 -8.92 10.40 5.46
CA TRP A 238 -8.25 9.64 6.52
C TRP A 238 -9.07 9.46 7.79
N ASP A 239 -10.39 9.69 7.73
CA ASP A 239 -11.28 9.68 8.89
C ASP A 239 -10.96 10.78 9.94
N GLY A 240 -10.19 11.80 9.56
CA GLY A 240 -9.93 13.00 10.34
C GLY A 240 -11.01 14.08 10.20
N PRO A 241 -10.80 15.25 10.81
CA PRO A 241 -11.77 16.35 10.78
C PRO A 241 -11.88 16.98 9.38
N ALA A 242 -13.05 17.57 9.11
CA ALA A 242 -13.23 18.46 7.97
C ALA A 242 -12.37 19.73 8.14
N GLY A 243 -12.00 20.34 7.02
CA GLY A 243 -11.30 21.62 7.05
C GLY A 243 -11.82 22.60 6.01
N TYR A 244 -11.04 23.65 5.76
CA TYR A 244 -11.42 24.77 4.92
C TYR A 244 -10.51 24.86 3.69
N TYR A 245 -11.13 24.86 2.51
CA TYR A 245 -10.46 25.15 1.24
C TYR A 245 -10.63 26.62 0.88
N ALA A 246 -9.51 27.27 0.58
CA ALA A 246 -9.50 28.62 0.01
C ALA A 246 -10.29 28.62 -1.30
N THR A 247 -11.14 29.62 -1.51
CA THR A 247 -11.61 29.94 -2.85
C THR A 247 -10.41 30.29 -3.75
N PRO A 248 -10.50 30.09 -5.08
CA PRO A 248 -9.44 30.52 -6.00
C PRO A 248 -9.08 32.00 -5.82
N GLU A 249 -10.06 32.84 -5.52
CA GLU A 249 -9.88 34.27 -5.26
C GLU A 249 -9.10 34.53 -3.95
N GLU A 250 -9.44 33.83 -2.85
CA GLU A 250 -8.67 33.91 -1.58
C GLU A 250 -7.23 33.41 -1.77
N PHE A 251 -7.05 32.31 -2.51
CA PHE A 251 -5.72 31.75 -2.79
C PHE A 251 -4.87 32.70 -3.63
N GLN A 252 -5.45 33.30 -4.68
CA GLN A 252 -4.80 34.33 -5.49
C GLN A 252 -4.45 35.57 -4.68
N SER A 253 -5.39 36.07 -3.85
CA SER A 253 -5.18 37.23 -2.98
C SER A 253 -4.04 37.00 -1.98
N THR A 254 -4.01 35.82 -1.36
CA THR A 254 -2.94 35.42 -0.45
C THR A 254 -1.60 35.37 -1.18
N GLY A 255 -1.54 34.75 -2.36
CA GLY A 255 -0.33 34.72 -3.20
C GLY A 255 0.14 36.13 -3.59
N GLN A 256 -0.78 37.02 -3.97
CA GLN A 256 -0.47 38.40 -4.34
C GLN A 256 0.10 39.17 -3.15
N TRP A 257 -0.50 39.02 -1.96
CA TRP A 257 0.04 39.62 -0.73
C TRP A 257 1.42 39.05 -0.38
N VAL A 258 1.63 37.73 -0.54
CA VAL A 258 2.94 37.12 -0.33
C VAL A 258 3.99 37.75 -1.25
N LYS A 259 3.68 37.90 -2.54
CA LYS A 259 4.58 38.49 -3.53
C LYS A 259 4.85 39.98 -3.30
N ASP A 260 3.81 40.78 -3.08
CA ASP A 260 3.92 42.24 -3.12
C ASP A 260 4.22 42.85 -1.75
N THR A 261 3.87 42.16 -0.66
CA THR A 261 3.98 42.70 0.71
C THR A 261 4.90 41.86 1.58
N TYR A 262 4.61 40.56 1.72
CA TYR A 262 5.32 39.73 2.70
C TYR A 262 6.79 39.49 2.31
N VAL A 263 7.05 38.99 1.09
CA VAL A 263 8.41 38.76 0.59
C VAL A 263 9.22 40.07 0.65
N PRO A 264 8.70 41.23 0.19
CA PRO A 264 9.34 42.53 0.38
C PRO A 264 9.62 42.95 1.82
N SER A 265 8.93 42.40 2.82
CA SER A 265 9.17 42.68 4.24
C SER A 265 10.31 41.85 4.86
N LEU A 266 10.70 40.73 4.24
CA LEU A 266 11.77 39.87 4.76
C LEU A 266 13.16 40.52 4.62
N PRO A 267 14.17 40.12 5.42
CA PRO A 267 15.55 40.58 5.22
C PRO A 267 16.04 40.38 3.78
N ALA A 268 16.87 41.30 3.27
CA ALA A 268 17.27 41.31 1.86
C ALA A 268 18.03 40.05 1.42
N ASN A 269 18.76 39.41 2.35
CA ASN A 269 19.49 38.16 2.14
C ASN A 269 18.71 36.91 2.57
N SER A 270 17.45 37.05 2.97
CA SER A 270 16.64 35.94 3.47
C SER A 270 16.36 34.91 2.38
N ILE A 271 16.36 33.62 2.73
CA ILE A 271 16.00 32.54 1.80
C ILE A 271 14.58 32.73 1.27
N GLY A 272 13.66 33.26 2.08
CA GLY A 272 12.29 33.57 1.67
C GLY A 272 12.16 34.66 0.60
N ARG A 273 13.26 35.37 0.26
CA ARG A 273 13.33 36.26 -0.91
C ARG A 273 13.52 35.52 -2.24
N LYS A 274 13.95 34.26 -2.18
CA LYS A 274 14.36 33.45 -3.34
C LYS A 274 13.41 32.30 -3.65
N MET A 275 12.49 32.00 -2.73
CA MET A 275 11.64 30.82 -2.81
C MET A 275 10.31 31.08 -2.10
N VAL A 276 9.23 30.61 -2.72
CA VAL A 276 7.90 30.48 -2.15
C VAL A 276 7.52 29.01 -2.30
N LEU A 277 6.94 28.41 -1.27
CA LEU A 277 6.42 27.05 -1.31
C LEU A 277 4.89 27.06 -1.45
N LEU A 278 4.36 25.98 -2.02
CA LEU A 278 2.94 25.80 -2.27
C LEU A 278 2.51 24.50 -1.61
N ASP A 279 1.42 24.56 -0.87
CA ASP A 279 0.98 23.52 0.04
C ASP A 279 -0.37 22.97 -0.44
N ASN A 280 -0.47 21.72 -0.90
CA ASN A 280 0.58 20.80 -1.38
C ASN A 280 0.26 20.40 -2.83
N TRP A 281 1.17 19.74 -3.56
CA TRP A 281 0.88 19.28 -4.93
C TRP A 281 -0.27 18.26 -4.96
N ASN A 282 -0.12 17.11 -4.29
CA ASN A 282 -1.01 15.95 -4.46
C ASN A 282 -1.27 15.14 -3.18
N GLU A 283 -1.30 15.76 -2.00
CA GLU A 283 -1.64 15.09 -0.72
C GLU A 283 -3.17 14.89 -0.57
N TYR A 284 -3.76 14.15 -1.51
CA TYR A 284 -5.21 13.94 -1.62
C TYR A 284 -5.84 13.31 -0.38
N GLY A 285 -5.09 12.48 0.34
CA GLY A 285 -5.55 11.86 1.57
C GLY A 285 -5.75 12.88 2.71
N GLU A 286 -4.81 13.81 2.87
CA GLU A 286 -4.93 14.93 3.82
C GLU A 286 -5.84 16.06 3.31
N GLY A 287 -6.27 15.95 2.04
CA GLY A 287 -7.10 16.94 1.38
C GLY A 287 -6.33 18.19 1.00
N HIS A 288 -5.01 18.12 0.87
CA HIS A 288 -4.15 19.25 0.60
C HIS A 288 -3.53 19.12 -0.79
N PHE A 289 -4.19 19.63 -1.84
CA PHE A 289 -3.78 19.35 -3.22
C PHE A 289 -4.12 20.50 -4.18
N ILE A 290 -3.10 21.15 -4.76
CA ILE A 290 -3.27 22.13 -5.83
C ILE A 290 -3.28 21.47 -7.22
N MET A 291 -2.91 20.19 -7.31
CA MET A 291 -2.96 19.46 -8.57
C MET A 291 -4.42 19.36 -9.07
N PRO A 292 -4.70 19.67 -10.36
CA PRO A 292 -6.04 19.74 -10.89
C PRO A 292 -6.91 18.52 -10.60
N ALA A 293 -8.05 18.77 -9.98
CA ALA A 293 -8.99 17.75 -9.51
C ALA A 293 -10.44 18.26 -9.63
N GLY A 294 -11.40 17.45 -9.20
CA GLY A 294 -12.82 17.84 -9.16
C GLY A 294 -13.07 19.15 -8.40
N LEU A 295 -12.26 19.44 -7.37
CA LEU A 295 -12.25 20.72 -6.66
C LEU A 295 -11.55 21.78 -7.50
N ASN A 296 -12.32 22.77 -7.97
CA ASN A 296 -11.82 23.97 -8.66
C ASN A 296 -10.98 23.74 -9.94
N GLY A 297 -10.73 22.51 -10.39
CA GLY A 297 -10.01 22.24 -11.64
C GLY A 297 -8.61 22.87 -11.65
N PHE A 298 -8.31 23.67 -12.67
CA PHE A 298 -7.01 24.35 -12.83
C PHE A 298 -6.91 25.70 -12.11
N LYS A 299 -7.99 26.20 -11.49
CA LYS A 299 -8.05 27.59 -11.00
C LYS A 299 -6.97 27.95 -9.97
N TYR A 300 -6.51 27.01 -9.15
CA TYR A 300 -5.38 27.26 -8.24
C TYR A 300 -4.06 27.43 -9.00
N LEU A 301 -3.83 26.64 -10.06
CA LEU A 301 -2.68 26.79 -10.92
C LEU A 301 -2.75 28.08 -11.76
N ASP A 302 -3.93 28.46 -12.24
CA ASP A 302 -4.16 29.74 -12.91
C ASP A 302 -3.83 30.92 -12.00
N ALA A 303 -4.24 30.86 -10.73
CA ALA A 303 -3.88 31.87 -9.73
C ALA A 303 -2.36 31.97 -9.54
N ILE A 304 -1.65 30.85 -9.47
CA ILE A 304 -0.17 30.84 -9.38
C ILE A 304 0.44 31.49 -10.63
N ARG A 305 -0.05 31.11 -11.82
CA ARG A 305 0.42 31.68 -13.08
C ARG A 305 0.21 33.19 -13.13
N HIS A 306 -0.96 33.67 -12.71
CA HIS A 306 -1.31 35.09 -12.69
C HIS A 306 -0.43 35.89 -11.71
N VAL A 307 -0.18 35.36 -10.52
CA VAL A 307 0.57 36.05 -9.47
C VAL A 307 2.07 36.00 -9.74
N PHE A 308 2.63 34.82 -9.97
CA PHE A 308 4.08 34.58 -9.94
C PHE A 308 4.74 34.61 -11.31
N THR A 309 3.98 34.78 -12.40
CA THR A 309 4.52 34.84 -13.76
C THR A 309 4.06 36.08 -14.51
N ALA A 310 4.58 36.30 -15.72
CA ALA A 310 4.06 37.30 -16.66
C ALA A 310 3.00 36.71 -17.62
N GLY A 311 2.61 35.44 -17.43
CA GLY A 311 1.63 34.73 -18.25
C GLY A 311 0.19 35.05 -17.84
N GLY A 312 -0.66 35.32 -18.83
CA GLY A 312 -2.12 35.41 -18.65
C GLY A 312 -2.82 34.07 -18.88
N GLU A 313 -4.09 34.13 -19.28
CA GLU A 313 -4.97 32.99 -19.60
C GLU A 313 -4.22 31.84 -20.32
N HIS A 314 -4.52 30.61 -19.89
CA HIS A 314 -3.90 29.39 -20.39
C HIS A 314 -4.97 28.39 -20.88
N THR A 315 -4.60 27.46 -21.76
CA THR A 315 -5.49 26.39 -22.20
C THR A 315 -5.03 25.07 -21.59
N ASP A 316 -5.81 24.56 -20.65
CA ASP A 316 -5.43 23.37 -19.91
C ASP A 316 -5.84 22.07 -20.59
N LEU A 317 -4.84 21.26 -20.89
CA LEU A 317 -5.05 19.92 -21.43
C LEU A 317 -5.18 18.88 -20.31
N VAL A 318 -6.12 17.96 -20.50
CA VAL A 318 -6.32 16.79 -19.64
C VAL A 318 -6.15 15.49 -20.45
N PRO A 319 -5.75 14.38 -19.80
CA PRO A 319 -5.66 13.10 -20.50
C PRO A 319 -7.04 12.64 -21.01
N THR A 320 -7.07 12.06 -22.21
CA THR A 320 -8.27 11.38 -22.75
C THR A 320 -8.60 10.11 -21.96
N ALA A 321 -9.81 9.55 -22.12
CA ALA A 321 -10.23 8.33 -21.40
C ALA A 321 -9.26 7.14 -21.60
N ALA A 322 -8.80 6.91 -22.84
CA ALA A 322 -7.82 5.86 -23.13
C ALA A 322 -6.45 6.10 -22.48
N GLN A 323 -6.08 7.36 -22.27
CA GLN A 323 -4.86 7.71 -21.53
C GLN A 323 -5.07 7.45 -20.04
N LYS A 324 -6.18 7.90 -19.45
CA LYS A 324 -6.50 7.63 -18.05
C LYS A 324 -6.51 6.12 -17.75
N GLU A 325 -7.01 5.29 -18.65
CA GLU A 325 -7.03 3.84 -18.47
C GLU A 325 -5.62 3.24 -18.32
N ARG A 326 -4.65 3.65 -19.16
CA ARG A 326 -3.27 3.17 -19.05
C ARG A 326 -2.49 3.77 -17.87
N LEU A 327 -2.89 4.94 -17.38
CA LEU A 327 -2.27 5.56 -16.19
C LEU A 327 -2.70 4.87 -14.88
N ARG A 328 -3.77 4.06 -14.90
CA ARG A 328 -4.40 3.41 -13.72
C ARG A 328 -3.94 1.97 -13.49
N GLY A 329 -2.79 1.56 -14.01
CA GLY A 329 -2.34 0.15 -14.04
C GLY A 329 -2.32 -0.58 -12.69
N LEU A 330 -2.26 0.13 -11.56
CA LEU A 330 -2.30 -0.42 -10.20
C LEU A 330 -3.67 -0.31 -9.49
N TYR A 331 -4.65 0.35 -10.11
CA TYR A 331 -6.01 0.48 -9.57
C TYR A 331 -6.93 -0.61 -10.13
N PRO A 332 -7.47 -1.53 -9.31
CA PRO A 332 -8.24 -2.66 -9.83
C PRO A 332 -9.55 -2.22 -10.51
N GLU A 333 -9.75 -2.67 -11.75
CA GLU A 333 -10.98 -2.45 -12.52
C GLU A 333 -12.20 -3.04 -11.79
N GLY A 334 -13.25 -2.21 -11.58
CA GLY A 334 -14.44 -2.59 -10.80
C GLY A 334 -14.34 -2.37 -9.29
N ARG A 335 -13.21 -1.86 -8.78
CA ARG A 335 -13.08 -1.40 -7.40
C ARG A 335 -13.86 -0.11 -7.22
N ILE A 336 -15.09 -0.24 -6.75
CA ILE A 336 -15.95 0.88 -6.37
C ILE A 336 -15.96 0.90 -4.85
N VAL A 337 -15.28 1.88 -4.27
CA VAL A 337 -15.49 2.18 -2.85
C VAL A 337 -16.70 3.11 -2.80
N PRO A 338 -17.79 2.70 -2.13
CA PRO A 338 -18.96 3.54 -2.01
C PRO A 338 -18.55 4.87 -1.35
N PRO A 339 -19.04 6.04 -1.79
CA PRO A 339 -18.69 7.31 -1.20
C PRO A 339 -19.15 7.36 0.25
N LYS A 340 -18.25 7.73 1.15
CA LYS A 340 -18.62 8.41 2.37
C LYS A 340 -19.21 9.77 2.01
N THR A 341 -20.41 9.79 1.43
CA THR A 341 -21.26 10.96 1.37
C THR A 341 -21.56 11.34 2.80
N VAL A 342 -20.76 12.25 3.34
CA VAL A 342 -21.17 12.95 4.54
C VAL A 342 -22.05 14.09 4.03
N GLU A 343 -23.36 13.85 4.02
CA GLU A 343 -24.33 14.90 3.73
C GLU A 343 -24.08 16.04 4.72
N VAL A 344 -23.59 17.16 4.22
CA VAL A 344 -23.44 18.40 4.98
C VAL A 344 -24.86 18.89 5.27
N PRO A 345 -25.33 18.92 6.54
CA PRO A 345 -26.67 19.39 6.83
C PRO A 345 -26.77 20.87 6.39
N PRO A 346 -27.70 21.23 5.51
CA PRO A 346 -27.71 22.55 4.91
C PRO A 346 -28.01 23.62 5.97
N ILE A 347 -27.15 24.64 6.04
CA ILE A 347 -27.49 25.94 6.63
C ILE A 347 -27.82 26.86 5.47
N THR A 348 -29.04 27.39 5.42
CA THR A 348 -29.40 28.43 4.46
C THR A 348 -29.40 29.78 5.16
N ASP A 349 -28.66 30.75 4.62
CA ASP A 349 -28.62 32.14 5.10
C ASP A 349 -29.98 32.87 4.99
N ALA A 350 -30.98 32.24 4.39
CA ALA A 350 -32.24 32.86 3.96
C ALA A 350 -33.38 32.87 5.01
N SER A 351 -33.14 32.48 6.28
CA SER A 351 -34.16 32.51 7.34
C SER A 351 -33.54 32.63 8.74
N PRO A 352 -34.22 33.21 9.74
CA PRO A 352 -33.71 33.20 11.11
C PRO A 352 -33.50 31.76 11.56
N MET A 353 -32.28 31.44 11.97
CA MET A 353 -31.95 30.11 12.48
C MET A 353 -32.88 29.74 13.62
N THR A 354 -33.41 28.52 13.58
CA THR A 354 -34.17 27.96 14.70
C THR A 354 -33.19 27.31 15.67
N TYR A 355 -33.33 27.59 16.96
CA TYR A 355 -32.48 27.02 17.99
C TYR A 355 -33.26 26.05 18.86
N SER A 356 -32.73 24.85 19.10
CA SER A 356 -33.29 23.96 20.13
C SER A 356 -32.98 24.49 21.54
N LYS A 357 -31.86 25.19 21.67
CA LYS A 357 -31.44 25.88 22.89
C LYS A 357 -30.61 27.10 22.52
N LEU A 358 -30.85 28.21 23.23
CA LEU A 358 -30.14 29.45 23.01
C LEU A 358 -29.74 30.12 24.33
N TRP A 359 -28.51 30.61 24.37
CA TRP A 359 -27.98 31.51 25.39
C TRP A 359 -27.61 32.84 24.73
N ASP A 360 -28.17 33.92 25.24
CA ASP A 360 -28.08 35.28 24.68
C ASP A 360 -27.50 36.31 25.66
N PHE A 361 -27.24 35.89 26.92
CA PHE A 361 -26.62 36.70 27.97
C PHE A 361 -27.23 38.11 28.17
N ASN A 362 -28.50 38.29 27.80
CA ASN A 362 -29.19 39.59 27.80
C ASN A 362 -29.56 40.13 29.20
N THR A 363 -29.29 39.36 30.27
CA THR A 363 -29.57 39.75 31.65
C THR A 363 -28.26 39.92 32.42
N ASP A 364 -27.95 41.15 32.81
CA ASP A 364 -26.74 41.49 33.57
C ASP A 364 -26.60 40.61 34.83
N GLY A 365 -25.42 40.04 35.03
CA GLY A 365 -25.09 39.13 36.14
C GLY A 365 -25.59 37.69 36.00
N ASP A 366 -26.38 37.35 34.98
CA ASP A 366 -26.88 35.99 34.75
C ASP A 366 -26.04 35.25 33.70
N SER A 367 -25.20 34.31 34.14
CA SER A 367 -24.42 33.45 33.23
C SER A 367 -25.26 32.41 32.50
N GLN A 368 -26.58 32.34 32.75
CA GLN A 368 -27.50 31.34 32.22
C GLN A 368 -27.00 29.90 32.45
N GLY A 369 -26.29 29.71 33.57
CA GLY A 369 -25.73 28.45 34.04
C GLY A 369 -24.37 28.07 33.46
N TRP A 370 -23.72 28.94 32.68
CA TRP A 370 -22.35 28.73 32.24
C TRP A 370 -21.35 28.94 33.39
N THR A 371 -20.34 28.07 33.50
CA THR A 371 -19.34 28.09 34.58
C THR A 371 -17.91 28.00 34.05
N VAL A 372 -16.97 28.71 34.68
CA VAL A 372 -15.54 28.60 34.38
C VAL A 372 -14.98 27.26 34.84
N VAL A 373 -14.15 26.65 34.00
CA VAL A 373 -13.48 25.37 34.27
C VAL A 373 -12.02 25.59 34.64
N LYS A 374 -11.28 26.28 33.76
CA LYS A 374 -9.85 26.54 33.92
C LYS A 374 -9.43 27.72 33.04
N GLN A 375 -8.40 28.44 33.51
CA GLN A 375 -7.64 29.46 32.76
C GLN A 375 -8.47 30.59 32.11
N VAL A 376 -9.67 30.86 32.63
CA VAL A 376 -10.49 32.03 32.30
C VAL A 376 -10.68 32.87 33.57
N TYR A 377 -10.35 34.16 33.49
CA TYR A 377 -10.44 35.11 34.59
C TYR A 377 -11.27 36.33 34.18
N HIS A 378 -11.61 37.17 35.16
CA HIS A 378 -12.36 38.42 34.97
C HIS A 378 -13.68 38.24 34.23
N VAL A 379 -14.38 37.13 34.49
CA VAL A 379 -15.68 36.87 33.87
C VAL A 379 -16.68 37.94 34.28
N SER A 380 -17.35 38.53 33.29
CA SER A 380 -18.43 39.50 33.48
C SER A 380 -19.57 39.22 32.52
N ILE A 381 -20.79 39.33 33.02
CA ILE A 381 -22.02 39.29 32.22
C ILE A 381 -22.67 40.66 32.35
N SER A 382 -22.52 41.49 31.33
CA SER A 382 -23.13 42.83 31.30
C SER A 382 -23.29 43.32 29.88
N GLY A 383 -24.37 44.07 29.62
CA GLY A 383 -24.61 44.69 28.33
C GLY A 383 -24.92 43.68 27.22
N GLY A 384 -25.47 42.52 27.57
CA GLY A 384 -25.83 41.46 26.62
C GLY A 384 -24.71 40.49 26.26
N HIS A 385 -23.60 40.47 27.01
CA HIS A 385 -22.42 39.69 26.62
C HIS A 385 -21.77 38.97 27.80
N TYR A 386 -21.29 37.74 27.55
CA TYR A 386 -20.40 36.99 28.43
C TYR A 386 -18.94 37.28 28.03
N SER A 387 -18.20 37.99 28.87
CA SER A 387 -16.81 38.37 28.59
C SER A 387 -15.83 37.77 29.59
N GLY A 388 -14.60 37.50 29.15
CA GLY A 388 -13.54 36.99 30.02
C GLY A 388 -12.15 37.11 29.38
N THR A 389 -11.13 36.86 30.20
CA THR A 389 -9.72 36.86 29.79
C THR A 389 -9.16 35.44 29.87
N SER A 390 -8.71 34.90 28.75
CA SER A 390 -7.86 33.70 28.73
C SER A 390 -6.48 34.04 29.30
N THR A 391 -5.92 33.18 30.14
CA THR A 391 -4.59 33.38 30.75
C THR A 391 -3.61 32.24 30.50
N GLY A 392 -3.97 31.26 29.68
CA GLY A 392 -3.14 30.08 29.43
C GLY A 392 -3.50 29.41 28.11
N ASN A 393 -3.07 28.16 27.97
CA ASN A 393 -3.15 27.44 26.69
C ASN A 393 -4.38 26.52 26.57
N ASP A 394 -5.23 26.47 27.60
CA ASP A 394 -6.39 25.58 27.69
C ASP A 394 -7.54 26.26 28.48
N PRO A 395 -7.97 27.49 28.10
CA PRO A 395 -9.06 28.21 28.76
C PRO A 395 -10.41 27.55 28.43
N GLY A 396 -11.27 27.32 29.42
CA GLY A 396 -12.56 26.65 29.17
C GLY A 396 -13.71 27.06 30.06
N ILE A 397 -14.92 27.11 29.46
CA ILE A 397 -16.21 27.31 30.12
C ILE A 397 -17.17 26.14 29.80
N TYR A 398 -17.92 25.66 30.80
CA TYR A 398 -18.94 24.61 30.62
C TYR A 398 -20.34 25.19 30.48
N SER A 399 -21.16 24.58 29.63
CA SER A 399 -22.61 24.74 29.63
C SER A 399 -23.24 24.07 30.87
N PRO A 400 -24.52 24.35 31.17
CA PRO A 400 -25.32 23.50 32.04
C PRO A 400 -25.33 22.03 31.58
N THR A 401 -25.47 21.10 32.52
CA THR A 401 -25.66 19.66 32.25
C THR A 401 -27.13 19.30 32.01
N GLY A 402 -27.39 18.10 31.51
CA GLY A 402 -28.74 17.59 31.25
C GLY A 402 -29.44 18.31 30.11
N LEU A 403 -28.71 18.68 29.05
CA LEU A 403 -29.27 19.36 27.89
C LEU A 403 -30.36 18.53 27.18
N GLY A 404 -30.17 17.21 27.08
CA GLY A 404 -31.17 16.28 26.55
C GLY A 404 -31.52 16.50 25.07
N LEU A 405 -30.64 17.17 24.33
CA LEU A 405 -30.87 17.54 22.92
C LEU A 405 -30.38 16.42 22.01
N SER A 406 -31.15 16.09 20.96
CA SER A 406 -30.64 15.17 19.92
C SER A 406 -29.46 15.82 19.17
N ALA A 407 -28.35 15.09 19.11
CA ALA A 407 -27.18 15.46 18.33
C ALA A 407 -27.51 15.56 16.83
N GLU A 408 -28.36 14.66 16.34
CA GLU A 408 -28.76 14.58 14.92
C GLU A 408 -29.61 15.78 14.49
N ASP A 409 -30.53 16.25 15.35
CA ASP A 409 -31.37 17.42 15.08
C ASP A 409 -30.63 18.75 15.29
N ASN A 410 -29.46 18.72 15.95
CA ASN A 410 -28.63 19.88 16.24
C ASN A 410 -27.20 19.72 15.68
N PRO A 411 -27.05 19.67 14.35
CA PRO A 411 -25.76 19.37 13.73
C PRO A 411 -24.74 20.51 13.87
N TYR A 412 -25.18 21.73 14.22
CA TYR A 412 -24.30 22.88 14.40
C TYR A 412 -24.48 23.55 15.76
N ILE A 413 -23.38 24.11 16.27
CA ILE A 413 -23.42 25.11 17.33
C ILE A 413 -23.09 26.46 16.70
N HIS A 414 -23.97 27.43 16.90
CA HIS A 414 -23.73 28.82 16.56
C HIS A 414 -23.08 29.53 17.75
N ILE A 415 -21.97 30.21 17.50
CA ILE A 415 -21.34 31.11 18.45
C ILE A 415 -21.21 32.48 17.80
N ARG A 416 -21.69 33.53 18.46
CA ARG A 416 -21.42 34.91 18.07
C ARG A 416 -20.47 35.53 19.07
N MET A 417 -19.23 35.79 18.67
CA MET A 417 -18.20 36.29 19.58
C MET A 417 -17.21 37.23 18.90
N LYS A 418 -16.44 37.95 19.71
CA LYS A 418 -15.27 38.73 19.30
C LYS A 418 -14.05 38.34 20.11
N ASN A 419 -12.89 38.39 19.46
CA ASN A 419 -11.58 38.11 20.04
C ASN A 419 -10.70 39.36 19.84
N SER A 420 -10.25 39.96 20.94
CA SER A 420 -9.43 41.18 20.90
C SER A 420 -7.92 40.89 20.83
N SER A 421 -7.53 39.63 20.69
CA SER A 421 -6.13 39.19 20.61
C SER A 421 -5.75 38.73 19.20
N SER A 422 -4.47 38.44 18.99
CA SER A 422 -3.96 37.85 17.74
C SER A 422 -4.16 36.34 17.64
N ASP A 423 -4.85 35.73 18.60
CA ASP A 423 -5.18 34.30 18.55
C ASP A 423 -6.17 34.01 17.41
N THR A 424 -6.06 32.82 16.84
CA THR A 424 -6.88 32.36 15.72
C THR A 424 -7.65 31.09 16.00
N ASP A 425 -7.46 30.50 17.19
CA ASP A 425 -7.83 29.12 17.47
C ASP A 425 -8.84 29.06 18.63
N GLY A 426 -9.93 28.33 18.42
CA GLY A 426 -10.93 28.00 19.44
C GLY A 426 -11.42 26.56 19.31
N GLN A 427 -12.01 26.00 20.37
CA GLN A 427 -12.45 24.60 20.40
C GLN A 427 -13.77 24.40 21.14
N ILE A 428 -14.61 23.49 20.66
CA ILE A 428 -15.79 23.01 21.38
C ILE A 428 -15.62 21.53 21.67
N TYR A 429 -15.66 21.16 22.95
CA TYR A 429 -15.79 19.77 23.37
C TYR A 429 -17.25 19.44 23.73
N PHE A 430 -17.58 18.15 23.72
CA PHE A 430 -18.90 17.69 24.16
C PHE A 430 -18.89 16.35 24.88
N ILE A 431 -19.98 16.07 25.58
CA ILE A 431 -20.31 14.76 26.14
C ILE A 431 -21.77 14.41 25.84
N THR A 432 -22.07 13.12 25.83
CA THR A 432 -23.42 12.59 25.59
C THR A 432 -23.89 11.83 26.82
N GLU A 433 -25.19 11.57 26.93
CA GLU A 433 -25.75 10.80 28.04
C GLU A 433 -25.15 9.39 28.15
N SER A 434 -24.81 8.78 27.01
CA SER A 434 -24.21 7.44 26.93
C SER A 434 -22.70 7.43 27.19
N ASP A 435 -22.01 8.56 27.02
CA ASP A 435 -20.56 8.66 27.20
C ASP A 435 -20.17 10.06 27.73
N LYS A 436 -19.96 10.11 29.05
CA LYS A 436 -19.69 11.33 29.82
C LYS A 436 -18.21 11.69 29.96
N THR A 437 -17.32 11.05 29.19
CA THR A 437 -15.87 11.33 29.24
C THR A 437 -15.50 12.50 28.32
N TRP A 438 -14.82 13.51 28.86
CA TRP A 438 -14.17 14.56 28.07
C TRP A 438 -12.84 14.07 27.52
N ASN A 439 -12.64 14.14 26.20
CA ASN A 439 -11.38 13.78 25.55
C ASN A 439 -11.27 14.39 24.14
N GLU A 440 -10.06 14.31 23.56
CA GLU A 440 -9.74 14.82 22.23
C GLU A 440 -10.51 14.14 21.09
N ALA A 441 -11.18 13.01 21.31
CA ALA A 441 -12.04 12.41 20.30
C ALA A 441 -13.41 13.11 20.21
N LYS A 442 -13.77 13.94 21.19
CA LYS A 442 -15.05 14.68 21.27
C LYS A 442 -14.87 16.18 21.23
N VAL A 443 -14.00 16.66 20.33
CA VAL A 443 -13.74 18.07 20.09
C VAL A 443 -13.96 18.42 18.62
N ILE A 444 -14.33 19.68 18.35
CA ILE A 444 -14.24 20.32 17.03
C ILE A 444 -13.52 21.66 17.22
N SER A 445 -12.48 21.89 16.42
CA SER A 445 -11.80 23.19 16.36
C SER A 445 -12.54 24.16 15.43
N LEU A 446 -12.46 25.45 15.72
CA LEU A 446 -12.97 26.53 14.88
C LEU A 446 -11.92 27.63 14.74
N PHE A 447 -11.86 28.24 13.55
CA PHE A 447 -11.11 29.47 13.33
C PHE A 447 -11.82 30.63 14.01
N VAL A 448 -11.13 31.35 14.89
CA VAL A 448 -11.59 32.57 15.53
C VAL A 448 -10.90 33.76 14.85
N LYS A 449 -11.68 34.76 14.43
CA LYS A 449 -11.15 35.94 13.76
C LYS A 449 -10.27 36.74 14.74
N PRO A 450 -8.97 36.96 14.42
CA PRO A 450 -8.07 37.70 15.29
C PRO A 450 -8.35 39.21 15.25
N ASN A 451 -8.06 39.91 16.34
CA ASN A 451 -8.18 41.37 16.48
C ASN A 451 -9.54 41.91 15.99
N ASP A 452 -10.63 41.21 16.30
CA ASP A 452 -11.95 41.52 15.80
C ASP A 452 -12.57 42.71 16.55
N SER A 453 -12.82 43.79 15.82
CA SER A 453 -13.45 45.00 16.37
C SER A 453 -14.98 44.88 16.48
N GLY A 454 -15.58 43.89 15.82
CA GLY A 454 -17.01 43.57 15.85
C GLY A 454 -17.27 42.15 16.34
N TYR A 455 -18.53 41.71 16.32
CA TYR A 455 -18.90 40.33 16.59
C TYR A 455 -18.98 39.54 15.28
N THR A 456 -18.43 38.34 15.29
CA THR A 456 -18.45 37.39 14.17
C THR A 456 -19.29 36.17 14.53
N ASP A 457 -20.08 35.69 13.57
CA ASP A 457 -20.90 34.48 13.66
C ASP A 457 -20.08 33.25 13.22
N TYR A 458 -20.01 32.23 14.08
CA TYR A 458 -19.31 30.96 13.86
C TYR A 458 -20.31 29.81 13.91
N TYR A 459 -20.47 29.08 12.81
CA TYR A 459 -21.31 27.88 12.74
C TYR A 459 -20.43 26.63 12.79
N VAL A 460 -20.28 26.07 14.00
CA VAL A 460 -19.36 24.97 14.27
C VAL A 460 -20.02 23.64 13.87
N PRO A 461 -19.45 22.87 12.92
CA PRO A 461 -20.08 21.68 12.33
C PRO A 461 -19.90 20.45 13.23
N MET A 462 -20.63 20.41 14.34
CA MET A 462 -20.54 19.33 15.32
C MET A 462 -20.83 17.95 14.71
N TRP A 463 -21.73 17.89 13.72
CA TRP A 463 -22.06 16.67 12.96
C TRP A 463 -20.85 15.97 12.31
N SER A 464 -19.76 16.71 12.08
CA SER A 464 -18.53 16.15 11.49
C SER A 464 -17.76 15.26 12.47
N ASN A 465 -18.00 15.38 13.79
CA ASN A 465 -17.44 14.48 14.78
C ASN A 465 -18.28 13.18 14.85
N LYS A 466 -17.66 12.03 14.61
CA LYS A 466 -18.33 10.71 14.63
C LYS A 466 -18.94 10.32 15.98
N LYS A 467 -18.53 10.96 17.07
CA LYS A 467 -19.05 10.76 18.42
C LYS A 467 -20.24 11.68 18.74
N TRP A 468 -20.56 12.64 17.87
CA TRP A 468 -21.73 13.51 17.97
C TRP A 468 -23.01 12.74 17.58
N THR A 469 -23.47 11.88 18.48
CA THR A 469 -24.60 10.97 18.26
C THR A 469 -25.43 10.83 19.54
N GLY A 470 -26.73 10.59 19.42
CA GLY A 470 -27.62 10.38 20.56
C GLY A 470 -27.96 11.67 21.31
N SER A 471 -28.19 11.57 22.62
CA SER A 471 -28.59 12.71 23.46
C SER A 471 -27.37 13.44 24.03
N ILE A 472 -27.30 14.75 23.82
CA ILE A 472 -26.23 15.64 24.29
C ILE A 472 -26.43 15.92 25.79
N GLU A 473 -25.39 15.72 26.59
CA GLU A 473 -25.40 15.98 28.03
C GLU A 473 -24.93 17.41 28.36
N ALA A 474 -23.78 17.82 27.80
CA ALA A 474 -23.16 19.13 28.03
C ALA A 474 -22.09 19.44 26.96
N ILE A 475 -21.71 20.72 26.83
CA ILE A 475 -20.59 21.18 26.01
C ILE A 475 -19.59 22.00 26.84
N ARG A 476 -18.36 22.04 26.35
CA ARG A 476 -17.29 22.91 26.85
C ARG A 476 -16.83 23.79 25.70
N PHE A 477 -16.73 25.09 25.92
CA PHE A 477 -16.18 26.02 24.95
C PHE A 477 -14.87 26.59 25.43
N ASP A 478 -13.85 26.47 24.58
CA ASP A 478 -12.53 27.05 24.75
C ASP A 478 -12.39 28.19 23.72
N PRO A 479 -12.59 29.45 24.13
CA PRO A 479 -12.75 30.56 23.21
C PRO A 479 -11.45 31.02 22.54
N LEU A 480 -10.30 30.71 23.16
CA LEU A 480 -8.94 31.06 22.73
C LEU A 480 -7.98 29.93 23.13
N THR A 481 -6.73 29.95 22.65
CA THR A 481 -5.65 29.01 23.01
C THR A 481 -4.39 29.72 23.54
N THR A 482 -4.42 31.04 23.64
CA THR A 482 -3.37 31.89 24.18
C THR A 482 -3.98 32.98 25.07
N PRO A 483 -3.17 33.72 25.85
CA PRO A 483 -3.67 34.81 26.66
C PRO A 483 -4.32 35.92 25.83
N GLY A 484 -5.55 36.31 26.17
CA GLY A 484 -6.30 37.29 25.40
C GLY A 484 -7.74 37.48 25.90
N ASP A 485 -8.34 38.62 25.54
CA ASP A 485 -9.72 38.93 25.90
C ASP A 485 -10.71 38.46 24.83
N PHE A 486 -11.81 37.86 25.28
CA PHE A 486 -12.92 37.47 24.43
C PHE A 486 -14.25 37.99 24.98
N SER A 487 -15.23 38.14 24.09
CA SER A 487 -16.60 38.50 24.46
C SER A 487 -17.59 37.75 23.57
N ILE A 488 -18.53 37.05 24.20
CA ILE A 488 -19.51 36.16 23.56
C ILE A 488 -20.88 36.80 23.72
N ASP A 489 -21.53 37.06 22.59
CA ASP A 489 -22.90 37.56 22.51
C ASP A 489 -23.91 36.42 22.59
N GLN A 490 -23.62 35.31 21.89
CA GLN A 490 -24.60 34.24 21.74
C GLN A 490 -23.94 32.86 21.62
N ILE A 491 -24.54 31.85 22.23
CA ILE A 491 -24.25 30.42 21.97
C ILE A 491 -25.59 29.70 21.74
N GLY A 492 -25.73 28.98 20.63
CA GLY A 492 -26.97 28.31 20.28
C GLY A 492 -26.80 26.96 19.61
N PHE A 493 -27.64 25.99 19.96
CA PHE A 493 -27.77 24.73 19.23
C PHE A 493 -28.69 24.94 18.04
N VAL A 494 -28.12 24.98 16.84
CA VAL A 494 -28.87 25.22 15.61
C VAL A 494 -29.68 23.99 15.29
N LYS A 495 -30.99 24.13 15.32
CA LYS A 495 -31.92 23.08 14.92
C LYS A 495 -32.00 23.04 13.40
N VAL A 496 -31.38 22.00 12.83
CA VAL A 496 -31.51 21.67 11.41
C VAL A 496 -32.10 20.27 11.36
N PRO A 497 -33.45 20.12 11.33
CA PRO A 497 -34.05 18.81 11.14
C PRO A 497 -33.49 18.26 9.83
N ILE A 498 -32.73 17.17 9.88
CA ILE A 498 -32.11 16.60 8.68
C ILE A 498 -33.23 16.26 7.69
N ALA A 499 -33.31 17.04 6.60
CA ALA A 499 -34.19 16.77 5.49
C ALA A 499 -33.58 15.61 4.69
N GLY A 500 -34.21 14.43 4.74
CA GLY A 500 -33.73 13.24 4.04
C GLY A 500 -34.47 11.97 4.45
N LEU A 501 -34.44 10.94 3.60
CA LEU A 501 -35.01 9.63 3.89
C LEU A 501 -34.03 8.86 4.80
N LYS A 502 -34.51 8.38 5.94
CA LYS A 502 -33.73 7.66 6.96
C LYS A 502 -34.01 6.17 6.89
N MET A 503 -33.10 5.36 7.42
CA MET A 503 -33.31 3.92 7.60
C MET A 503 -32.90 3.45 8.98
N GLN A 504 -33.65 2.52 9.54
CA GLN A 504 -33.26 1.74 10.72
C GLN A 504 -33.17 0.26 10.38
N LEU A 505 -32.13 -0.40 10.88
CA LEU A 505 -31.94 -1.83 10.79
C LEU A 505 -32.06 -2.43 12.19
N ASN A 506 -33.06 -3.28 12.44
CA ASN A 506 -33.33 -3.84 13.77
C ASN A 506 -33.40 -2.79 14.90
N GLY A 507 -34.01 -1.63 14.61
CA GLY A 507 -34.16 -0.54 15.57
C GLY A 507 -32.90 0.31 15.78
N GLN A 508 -31.81 0.04 15.06
CA GLN A 508 -30.60 0.86 15.09
C GLN A 508 -30.53 1.75 13.84
N PRO A 509 -30.14 3.03 13.97
CA PRO A 509 -29.92 3.89 12.81
C PRO A 509 -28.92 3.27 11.83
N MET A 510 -29.29 3.22 10.56
CA MET A 510 -28.43 2.73 9.49
C MET A 510 -28.14 3.87 8.54
N LYS A 511 -26.88 4.32 8.52
CA LYS A 511 -26.36 5.18 7.46
C LYS A 511 -25.99 4.31 6.27
N THR A 512 -26.54 4.63 5.12
CA THR A 512 -26.13 4.06 3.84
C THR A 512 -25.23 5.04 3.11
N VAL A 513 -24.34 4.49 2.31
CA VAL A 513 -23.53 5.26 1.40
C VAL A 513 -24.36 5.73 0.22
N THR A 514 -25.07 4.81 -0.42
CA THR A 514 -26.03 5.16 -1.45
C THR A 514 -27.26 5.72 -0.73
N PRO A 515 -27.65 6.98 -0.96
CA PRO A 515 -28.81 7.56 -0.30
C PRO A 515 -30.08 6.79 -0.67
N LEU A 516 -31.03 6.79 0.26
CA LEU A 516 -32.39 6.35 -0.06
C LEU A 516 -33.02 7.39 -0.99
N GLU A 517 -33.84 6.95 -1.94
CA GLU A 517 -34.50 7.84 -2.90
C GLU A 517 -36.00 7.56 -2.95
N MET A 518 -36.82 8.61 -3.13
CA MET A 518 -38.24 8.40 -3.46
C MET A 518 -38.37 8.19 -4.96
N ARG A 519 -39.02 7.09 -5.36
CA ARG A 519 -39.32 6.82 -6.76
C ARG A 519 -40.64 6.08 -6.92
N ASP A 520 -41.45 6.55 -7.85
CA ASP A 520 -42.75 5.95 -8.19
C ASP A 520 -43.65 5.72 -6.94
N GLY A 521 -43.54 6.61 -5.94
CA GLY A 521 -44.33 6.54 -4.70
C GLY A 521 -43.77 5.62 -3.60
N SER A 522 -42.67 4.91 -3.85
CA SER A 522 -41.95 4.11 -2.85
C SER A 522 -40.62 4.75 -2.47
N VAL A 523 -40.21 4.55 -1.22
CA VAL A 523 -38.80 4.71 -0.86
C VAL A 523 -38.00 3.58 -1.52
N MET A 524 -36.81 3.88 -2.02
CA MET A 524 -35.90 2.94 -2.64
C MET A 524 -34.61 2.90 -1.81
N LEU A 525 -34.10 1.69 -1.55
CA LEU A 525 -32.96 1.45 -0.67
C LEU A 525 -31.84 0.68 -1.40
N PRO A 526 -30.57 0.86 -1.01
CA PRO A 526 -29.46 0.14 -1.61
C PRO A 526 -29.45 -1.34 -1.21
N LEU A 527 -29.65 -2.20 -2.20
CA LEU A 527 -29.80 -3.64 -1.97
C LEU A 527 -28.49 -4.27 -1.47
N GLY A 528 -27.36 -4.00 -2.13
CA GLY A 528 -26.07 -4.57 -1.77
C GLY A 528 -25.62 -4.18 -0.36
N GLU A 529 -25.79 -2.91 0.01
CA GLU A 529 -25.43 -2.42 1.35
C GLU A 529 -26.27 -3.03 2.47
N VAL A 530 -27.58 -3.22 2.24
CA VAL A 530 -28.46 -3.87 3.21
C VAL A 530 -28.10 -5.35 3.37
N LEU A 531 -27.84 -6.05 2.27
CA LEU A 531 -27.42 -7.46 2.29
C LEU A 531 -26.06 -7.66 2.95
N ALA A 532 -25.12 -6.72 2.79
CA ALA A 532 -23.82 -6.78 3.42
C ALA A 532 -23.90 -6.76 4.96
N LYS A 533 -24.91 -6.11 5.55
CA LYS A 533 -25.13 -6.15 7.01
C LYS A 533 -25.58 -7.52 7.51
N ASP A 534 -26.11 -8.35 6.63
CA ASP A 534 -26.43 -9.75 6.88
C ASP A 534 -25.29 -10.70 6.49
N GLY A 535 -24.14 -10.15 6.08
CA GLY A 535 -22.99 -10.93 5.60
C GLY A 535 -23.26 -11.65 4.26
N ILE A 536 -24.25 -11.20 3.49
CA ILE A 536 -24.57 -11.75 2.17
C ILE A 536 -23.74 -10.97 1.13
N PRO A 537 -22.75 -11.60 0.49
CA PRO A 537 -21.97 -10.95 -0.55
C PRO A 537 -22.81 -10.76 -1.81
N THR A 538 -22.52 -9.67 -2.53
CA THR A 538 -23.18 -9.34 -3.79
C THR A 538 -22.15 -9.15 -4.91
N GLU A 539 -22.56 -9.46 -6.14
CA GLU A 539 -21.75 -9.23 -7.34
C GLU A 539 -22.61 -8.61 -8.44
N ARG A 540 -21.94 -7.96 -9.40
CA ARG A 540 -22.59 -7.53 -10.65
C ARG A 540 -22.29 -8.46 -11.81
N ASP A 541 -23.26 -8.61 -12.70
CA ASP A 541 -23.03 -9.17 -14.02
C ASP A 541 -22.73 -8.14 -15.10
N ASP A 542 -22.38 -8.63 -16.29
CA ASP A 542 -21.98 -7.79 -17.42
C ASP A 542 -23.14 -6.93 -17.94
N ALA A 543 -24.38 -7.24 -17.53
CA ALA A 543 -25.58 -6.45 -17.79
C ALA A 543 -25.93 -5.49 -16.62
N GLY A 544 -25.08 -5.41 -15.60
CA GLY A 544 -25.26 -4.56 -14.42
C GLY A 544 -26.25 -5.10 -13.38
N ALA A 545 -26.78 -6.32 -13.55
CA ALA A 545 -27.68 -6.94 -12.58
C ALA A 545 -26.94 -7.28 -11.29
N LEU A 546 -27.59 -7.05 -10.14
CA LEU A 546 -27.07 -7.43 -8.84
C LEU A 546 -27.44 -8.88 -8.54
N LEU A 547 -26.43 -9.65 -8.18
CA LEU A 547 -26.53 -11.05 -7.81
C LEU A 547 -26.26 -11.17 -6.32
N ALA A 548 -27.09 -11.95 -5.64
CA ALA A 548 -26.93 -12.31 -4.24
C ALA A 548 -27.32 -13.79 -4.09
N VAL A 549 -26.94 -14.44 -2.98
CA VAL A 549 -27.50 -15.76 -2.66
C VAL A 549 -28.14 -15.73 -1.30
N LYS A 550 -29.37 -16.24 -1.27
CA LYS A 550 -30.11 -16.48 -0.04
C LYS A 550 -30.90 -17.78 -0.18
N ASP A 551 -31.00 -18.56 0.89
CA ASP A 551 -31.67 -19.86 0.93
C ASP A 551 -31.16 -20.85 -0.14
N GLY A 552 -29.86 -20.80 -0.48
CA GLY A 552 -29.25 -21.65 -1.50
C GLY A 552 -29.68 -21.33 -2.95
N LYS A 553 -30.31 -20.18 -3.19
CA LYS A 553 -30.73 -19.74 -4.53
C LYS A 553 -30.04 -18.44 -4.91
N VAL A 554 -29.49 -18.39 -6.14
CA VAL A 554 -29.02 -17.13 -6.72
C VAL A 554 -30.23 -16.25 -6.97
N ILE A 555 -30.26 -15.11 -6.29
CA ILE A 555 -31.22 -14.04 -6.52
C ILE A 555 -30.55 -13.07 -7.49
N ARG A 556 -31.17 -12.85 -8.65
CA ARG A 556 -30.71 -11.92 -9.68
C ARG A 556 -31.72 -10.80 -9.84
N VAL A 557 -31.30 -9.59 -9.51
CA VAL A 557 -32.11 -8.37 -9.61
C VAL A 557 -31.57 -7.52 -10.75
N VAL A 558 -32.38 -7.30 -11.77
CA VAL A 558 -31.94 -6.66 -13.02
C VAL A 558 -32.37 -5.19 -13.01
N PRO A 559 -31.44 -4.23 -13.22
CA PRO A 559 -31.81 -2.83 -13.33
C PRO A 559 -32.76 -2.60 -14.50
N GLY A 560 -33.74 -1.72 -14.31
CA GLY A 560 -34.68 -1.34 -15.36
C GLY A 560 -35.76 -2.40 -15.69
N GLN A 561 -35.84 -3.50 -14.95
CA GLN A 561 -36.83 -4.57 -15.20
C GLN A 561 -37.69 -4.85 -13.97
N LEU A 562 -39.00 -5.02 -14.16
CA LEU A 562 -39.93 -5.48 -13.12
C LEU A 562 -39.81 -6.99 -12.83
N THR A 563 -38.82 -7.67 -13.41
CA THR A 563 -38.63 -9.11 -13.22
C THR A 563 -37.27 -9.35 -12.60
N ALA A 564 -37.28 -9.91 -11.39
CA ALA A 564 -36.12 -10.51 -10.75
C ALA A 564 -36.21 -12.04 -10.84
N TYR A 565 -35.15 -12.73 -10.48
CA TYR A 565 -35.11 -14.19 -10.51
C TYR A 565 -34.61 -14.73 -9.18
N LYS A 566 -35.26 -15.75 -8.63
CA LYS A 566 -34.80 -16.52 -7.46
C LYS A 566 -34.54 -17.96 -7.91
N GLY A 567 -33.30 -18.25 -8.31
CA GLY A 567 -32.95 -19.41 -9.12
C GLY A 567 -33.50 -19.25 -10.54
N THR A 568 -34.20 -20.26 -11.05
CA THR A 568 -34.88 -20.20 -12.36
C THR A 568 -36.28 -19.59 -12.31
N ALA A 569 -36.81 -19.33 -11.11
CA ALA A 569 -38.15 -18.76 -10.93
C ALA A 569 -38.12 -17.24 -11.13
N ALA A 570 -38.95 -16.74 -12.05
CA ALA A 570 -39.18 -15.31 -12.24
C ALA A 570 -40.10 -14.76 -11.14
N ILE A 571 -39.73 -13.62 -10.56
CA ILE A 571 -40.46 -12.89 -9.53
C ILE A 571 -40.83 -11.52 -10.10
N SER A 572 -42.11 -11.17 -10.07
CA SER A 572 -42.59 -9.86 -10.51
C SER A 572 -42.46 -8.86 -9.36
N LEU A 573 -41.68 -7.81 -9.57
CA LEU A 573 -41.48 -6.71 -8.62
C LEU A 573 -42.57 -5.66 -8.81
N GLN A 574 -42.92 -4.96 -7.74
CA GLN A 574 -43.87 -3.84 -7.82
C GLN A 574 -43.24 -2.55 -8.35
N HIS A 575 -41.94 -2.37 -8.13
CA HIS A 575 -41.20 -1.18 -8.53
C HIS A 575 -39.94 -1.57 -9.30
N VAL A 576 -39.55 -0.75 -10.27
CA VAL A 576 -38.39 -1.00 -11.12
C VAL A 576 -37.11 -0.78 -10.30
N PRO A 577 -36.20 -1.76 -10.19
CA PRO A 577 -34.88 -1.55 -9.61
C PRO A 577 -34.08 -0.53 -10.41
N VAL A 578 -33.38 0.36 -9.71
CA VAL A 578 -32.69 1.50 -10.31
C VAL A 578 -31.20 1.39 -10.06
N THR A 579 -30.41 1.53 -11.12
CA THR A 579 -28.96 1.65 -11.00
C THR A 579 -28.61 3.01 -10.39
N SER A 580 -27.88 3.00 -9.28
CA SER A 580 -27.16 4.19 -8.79
C SER A 580 -25.67 4.07 -9.15
N SER A 581 -24.90 5.11 -8.84
CA SER A 581 -23.45 5.12 -9.04
C SER A 581 -22.71 4.02 -8.24
N TYR A 582 -23.33 3.46 -7.20
CA TYR A 582 -22.65 2.58 -6.24
C TYR A 582 -23.40 1.27 -5.95
N ASP A 583 -24.74 1.25 -6.02
CA ASP A 583 -25.56 0.08 -5.71
C ASP A 583 -26.75 -0.06 -6.69
N LEU A 584 -27.57 -1.09 -6.51
CA LEU A 584 -28.87 -1.24 -7.15
C LEU A 584 -29.94 -0.92 -6.11
N LEU A 585 -30.71 0.14 -6.37
CA LEU A 585 -31.79 0.55 -5.49
C LEU A 585 -33.03 -0.31 -5.74
N VAL A 586 -33.64 -0.80 -4.67
CA VAL A 586 -34.87 -1.61 -4.70
C VAL A 586 -35.91 -1.08 -3.73
N SER A 587 -37.18 -1.40 -3.95
CA SER A 587 -38.24 -1.06 -3.00
C SER A 587 -38.20 -1.99 -1.77
N PRO A 588 -38.78 -1.55 -0.63
CA PRO A 588 -39.00 -2.39 0.55
C PRO A 588 -39.71 -3.70 0.23
N ASP A 589 -40.69 -3.67 -0.67
CA ASP A 589 -41.41 -4.87 -1.11
C ASP A 589 -40.49 -5.84 -1.85
N ALA A 590 -39.62 -5.36 -2.75
CA ALA A 590 -38.65 -6.21 -3.42
C ALA A 590 -37.65 -6.83 -2.42
N LEU A 591 -37.21 -6.05 -1.41
CA LEU A 591 -36.35 -6.55 -0.34
C LEU A 591 -37.06 -7.68 0.46
N LYS A 592 -38.34 -7.49 0.77
CA LYS A 592 -39.18 -8.48 1.45
C LYS A 592 -39.44 -9.73 0.61
N GLU A 593 -39.86 -9.57 -0.64
CA GLU A 593 -40.23 -10.69 -1.54
C GLU A 593 -39.03 -11.56 -1.92
N LEU A 594 -37.90 -10.93 -2.21
CA LEU A 594 -36.71 -11.65 -2.65
C LEU A 594 -35.93 -12.24 -1.48
N PHE A 595 -35.82 -11.48 -0.37
CA PHE A 595 -34.90 -11.78 0.73
C PHE A 595 -35.58 -11.99 2.09
N GLY A 596 -36.89 -11.86 2.21
CA GLY A 596 -37.63 -12.20 3.44
C GLY A 596 -37.45 -11.22 4.61
N TYR A 597 -36.94 -10.00 4.37
CA TYR A 597 -36.89 -8.98 5.42
C TYR A 597 -38.27 -8.38 5.68
N ASN A 598 -38.53 -7.98 6.92
CA ASN A 598 -39.69 -7.16 7.26
C ASN A 598 -39.34 -5.69 7.06
N THR A 599 -40.26 -4.94 6.44
CA THR A 599 -40.08 -3.52 6.17
C THR A 599 -41.31 -2.72 6.56
N ALA A 600 -41.13 -1.52 7.12
CA ALA A 600 -42.20 -0.57 7.41
C ALA A 600 -41.75 0.86 7.11
N TRP A 601 -42.51 1.58 6.29
CA TRP A 601 -42.22 2.98 5.94
C TRP A 601 -43.08 3.94 6.78
N GLN A 602 -42.44 4.87 7.50
CA GLN A 602 -43.08 5.95 8.26
C GLN A 602 -42.91 7.28 7.52
N ALA A 603 -43.90 7.64 6.70
CA ALA A 603 -43.81 8.80 5.80
C ALA A 603 -43.65 10.15 6.52
N LEU A 604 -44.28 10.33 7.69
CA LEU A 604 -44.18 11.57 8.47
C LEU A 604 -42.80 11.79 9.09
N GLU A 605 -42.11 10.69 9.42
CA GLU A 605 -40.76 10.69 9.97
C GLU A 605 -39.68 10.59 8.88
N GLY A 606 -40.09 10.35 7.63
CA GLY A 606 -39.20 10.04 6.53
C GLY A 606 -38.33 8.81 6.79
N THR A 607 -38.78 7.84 7.59
CA THR A 607 -37.93 6.73 8.07
C THR A 607 -38.43 5.35 7.60
N LEU A 608 -37.54 4.57 6.99
CA LEU A 608 -37.74 3.16 6.64
C LEU A 608 -37.19 2.25 7.75
N TYR A 609 -38.05 1.43 8.32
CA TYR A 609 -37.66 0.40 9.28
C TYR A 609 -37.49 -0.93 8.55
N VAL A 610 -36.34 -1.56 8.71
CA VAL A 610 -36.02 -2.89 8.18
C VAL A 610 -35.66 -3.80 9.35
N SER A 611 -36.22 -5.00 9.39
CA SER A 611 -35.91 -6.01 10.42
C SER A 611 -35.87 -7.43 9.85
N GLY A 612 -35.04 -8.30 10.43
CA GLY A 612 -34.83 -9.66 9.93
C GLY A 612 -33.80 -10.47 10.73
N PRO A 613 -33.52 -11.72 10.33
CA PRO A 613 -32.59 -12.60 11.03
C PRO A 613 -31.13 -12.31 10.64
N PHE A 614 -30.49 -11.35 11.30
CA PHE A 614 -29.05 -11.07 11.11
C PHE A 614 -28.19 -12.04 11.94
N LYS A 615 -26.89 -12.18 11.63
CA LYS A 615 -25.93 -12.99 12.41
C LYS A 615 -25.94 -12.60 13.90
N ILE A 616 -26.22 -13.54 14.79
CA ILE A 616 -26.21 -13.31 16.24
C ILE A 616 -24.99 -14.00 16.85
N VAL A 617 -24.12 -13.22 17.47
CA VAL A 617 -23.04 -13.72 18.31
C VAL A 617 -23.63 -14.05 19.68
N GLY A 618 -23.60 -15.32 20.07
CA GLY A 618 -24.12 -15.81 21.34
C GLY A 618 -23.31 -15.34 22.55
N ASP A 619 -23.66 -15.82 23.74
CA ASP A 619 -22.96 -15.47 24.98
C ASP A 619 -21.52 -15.99 25.00
N ASN A 620 -20.66 -15.26 25.70
CA ASN A 620 -19.26 -15.67 25.87
C ASN A 620 -19.19 -16.96 26.69
N LEU A 621 -18.42 -17.94 26.20
CA LEU A 621 -18.21 -19.22 26.87
C LEU A 621 -17.26 -19.09 28.06
N LEU A 622 -16.50 -17.99 28.14
CA LEU A 622 -15.66 -17.70 29.30
C LEU A 622 -16.51 -17.08 30.41
N THR A 623 -16.39 -17.64 31.62
CA THR A 623 -17.14 -17.19 32.80
C THR A 623 -16.67 -15.83 33.33
N ASP A 624 -15.45 -15.44 32.98
CA ASP A 624 -14.86 -14.14 33.29
C ASP A 624 -13.94 -13.73 32.13
N PRO A 625 -14.47 -13.03 31.13
CA PRO A 625 -13.69 -12.64 29.95
C PRO A 625 -12.78 -11.44 30.20
N GLY A 626 -13.14 -10.54 31.12
CA GLY A 626 -12.34 -9.36 31.51
C GLY A 626 -11.27 -9.65 32.57
N MET A 627 -11.08 -10.92 32.95
CA MET A 627 -10.05 -11.33 33.92
C MET A 627 -10.17 -10.68 35.31
N GLU A 628 -11.40 -10.34 35.74
CA GLU A 628 -11.72 -9.63 36.98
C GLU A 628 -11.98 -10.53 38.21
N MET A 629 -11.80 -11.85 38.09
CA MET A 629 -12.00 -12.77 39.22
C MET A 629 -10.98 -12.56 40.36
N SER A 630 -11.41 -12.85 41.59
CA SER A 630 -10.53 -12.85 42.76
C SER A 630 -9.52 -14.01 42.79
N THR A 631 -9.64 -14.99 41.90
CA THR A 631 -8.71 -16.13 41.75
C THR A 631 -8.66 -16.55 40.28
N LEU A 632 -7.45 -16.72 39.72
CA LEU A 632 -7.27 -17.15 38.34
C LEU A 632 -7.68 -18.62 38.18
N ILE A 633 -8.71 -18.89 37.38
CA ILE A 633 -9.22 -20.24 37.13
C ILE A 633 -8.67 -20.88 35.84
N TYR A 634 -7.95 -20.11 35.02
CA TYR A 634 -7.32 -20.58 33.78
C TYR A 634 -5.87 -20.95 34.03
N SER A 635 -5.40 -22.05 33.42
CA SER A 635 -4.05 -22.58 33.65
C SER A 635 -3.07 -22.19 32.54
N GLY A 636 -1.82 -21.92 32.92
CA GLY A 636 -0.70 -21.87 31.99
C GLY A 636 -0.08 -23.26 31.73
N GLU A 637 0.43 -23.49 30.53
CA GLU A 637 1.34 -24.58 30.22
C GLU A 637 2.68 -23.98 29.79
N ARG A 638 3.77 -24.37 30.46
CA ARG A 638 5.10 -23.77 30.25
C ARG A 638 5.12 -22.25 30.47
N SER A 639 4.26 -21.79 31.37
CA SER A 639 4.16 -20.38 31.79
C SER A 639 3.57 -20.30 33.19
N ALA A 640 4.06 -19.34 33.97
CA ALA A 640 3.41 -18.89 35.19
C ALA A 640 2.39 -17.78 34.83
N ALA A 641 1.24 -17.76 35.50
CA ALA A 641 0.22 -16.75 35.27
C ALA A 641 -0.28 -16.21 36.62
N GLU A 642 -0.37 -14.90 36.73
CA GLU A 642 -0.83 -14.21 37.93
C GLU A 642 -1.77 -13.06 37.57
N LEU A 643 -2.77 -12.82 38.42
CA LEU A 643 -3.62 -11.63 38.31
C LEU A 643 -2.81 -10.41 38.72
N THR A 644 -3.01 -9.30 38.02
CA THR A 644 -2.29 -8.06 38.28
C THR A 644 -3.15 -6.83 38.03
N THR A 645 -3.05 -5.86 38.92
CA THR A 645 -3.64 -4.52 38.73
C THR A 645 -2.65 -3.53 38.10
N ALA A 646 -1.44 -3.99 37.75
CA ALA A 646 -0.37 -3.11 37.27
C ALA A 646 -0.65 -2.58 35.85
N GLU A 647 -1.26 -3.41 35.01
CA GLU A 647 -1.68 -3.10 33.65
C GLU A 647 -2.96 -3.87 33.35
N TYR A 648 -3.94 -3.21 32.73
CA TYR A 648 -5.18 -3.83 32.25
C TYR A 648 -5.70 -3.02 31.05
N HIS A 649 -6.49 -3.65 30.20
CA HIS A 649 -7.12 -3.02 29.04
C HIS A 649 -8.48 -2.44 29.43
N SER A 650 -9.28 -3.19 30.18
CA SER A 650 -10.56 -2.75 30.73
C SER A 650 -10.72 -3.26 32.17
N GLY A 651 -11.72 -2.76 32.91
CA GLY A 651 -11.94 -3.19 34.30
C GLY A 651 -10.90 -2.66 35.30
N HIS A 652 -10.40 -3.54 36.18
CA HIS A 652 -9.48 -3.22 37.28
C HIS A 652 -8.20 -4.08 37.29
N GLN A 653 -8.15 -5.20 36.55
CA GLN A 653 -6.99 -6.09 36.52
C GLN A 653 -6.90 -6.93 35.24
N SER A 654 -5.74 -7.53 34.98
CA SER A 654 -5.53 -8.48 33.87
C SER A 654 -4.70 -9.68 34.31
N VAL A 655 -4.39 -10.60 33.39
CA VAL A 655 -3.45 -11.70 33.65
C VAL A 655 -2.08 -11.36 33.10
N LYS A 656 -1.06 -11.36 33.96
CA LYS A 656 0.34 -11.37 33.53
C LYS A 656 0.80 -12.81 33.32
N VAL A 657 1.23 -13.12 32.11
CA VAL A 657 1.78 -14.41 31.71
C VAL A 657 3.29 -14.30 31.62
N THR A 658 4.02 -15.10 32.39
CA THR A 658 5.50 -15.17 32.39
C THR A 658 5.90 -16.53 31.83
N LYS A 659 6.62 -16.56 30.70
CA LYS A 659 7.02 -17.80 30.03
C LYS A 659 8.16 -18.49 30.77
N ASP A 660 8.09 -19.81 30.94
CA ASP A 660 9.25 -20.62 31.35
C ASP A 660 9.97 -21.27 30.14
N TYR A 661 9.33 -21.21 28.97
CA TYR A 661 9.79 -21.77 27.70
C TYR A 661 9.32 -20.86 26.55
N ALA A 662 10.03 -20.92 25.43
CA ALA A 662 9.75 -20.17 24.20
C ALA A 662 8.27 -20.12 23.78
N TYR A 663 7.51 -21.19 24.05
CA TYR A 663 6.11 -21.37 23.66
C TYR A 663 5.14 -21.45 24.85
N GLY A 664 5.46 -20.79 25.98
CA GLY A 664 4.56 -20.69 27.12
C GLY A 664 3.20 -20.10 26.74
N LYS A 665 2.11 -20.73 27.20
CA LYS A 665 0.75 -20.46 26.72
C LYS A 665 -0.30 -20.50 27.83
N MET A 666 -1.34 -19.69 27.68
CA MET A 666 -2.55 -19.74 28.53
C MET A 666 -3.61 -20.61 27.88
N LEU A 667 -4.21 -21.52 28.65
CA LEU A 667 -5.23 -22.47 28.21
C LEU A 667 -6.63 -22.00 28.61
N PHE A 668 -7.59 -22.16 27.70
CA PHE A 668 -9.00 -21.81 27.88
C PHE A 668 -9.90 -23.00 27.50
N PRO A 669 -11.15 -23.04 27.99
CA PRO A 669 -12.13 -24.06 27.64
C PRO A 669 -12.25 -24.35 26.13
N GLY A 670 -12.61 -25.58 25.80
CA GLY A 670 -12.74 -26.07 24.43
C GLY A 670 -13.98 -25.58 23.70
N VAL A 671 -13.92 -25.63 22.37
CA VAL A 671 -15.02 -25.37 21.44
C VAL A 671 -15.55 -26.67 20.84
N GLU A 672 -16.66 -26.64 20.11
CA GLU A 672 -17.20 -27.82 19.43
C GLU A 672 -16.74 -27.91 17.97
N ASN A 673 -16.32 -29.10 17.55
CA ASN A 673 -16.07 -29.38 16.13
C ASN A 673 -17.36 -29.18 15.32
N GLY A 674 -17.28 -28.46 14.21
CA GLY A 674 -18.41 -28.15 13.34
C GLY A 674 -19.23 -26.92 13.72
N LYS A 675 -18.91 -26.21 14.80
CA LYS A 675 -19.49 -24.90 15.15
C LYS A 675 -18.52 -23.76 14.84
N GLU A 676 -19.05 -22.63 14.38
CA GLU A 676 -18.28 -21.40 14.19
C GLU A 676 -18.33 -20.54 15.44
N TYR A 677 -17.21 -19.91 15.76
CA TYR A 677 -17.05 -19.04 16.91
C TYR A 677 -16.34 -17.75 16.49
N TYR A 678 -16.70 -16.66 17.15
CA TYR A 678 -15.91 -15.44 17.22
C TYR A 678 -14.92 -15.55 18.38
N TYR A 679 -13.66 -15.23 18.11
CA TYR A 679 -12.57 -15.24 19.08
C TYR A 679 -11.94 -13.86 19.17
N SER A 680 -11.62 -13.41 20.38
CA SER A 680 -10.71 -12.29 20.56
C SER A 680 -9.91 -12.35 21.85
N ALA A 681 -8.78 -11.65 21.87
CA ALA A 681 -7.99 -11.40 23.06
C ALA A 681 -7.19 -10.10 22.90
N TRP A 682 -7.03 -9.34 23.99
CA TRP A 682 -6.14 -8.19 24.05
C TRP A 682 -4.83 -8.57 24.72
N GLY A 683 -3.71 -8.16 24.13
CA GLY A 683 -2.37 -8.41 24.67
C GLY A 683 -1.46 -7.19 24.62
N LYS A 684 -0.56 -7.09 25.60
CA LYS A 684 0.48 -6.05 25.72
C LYS A 684 1.75 -6.68 26.26
N LEU A 685 2.93 -6.32 25.72
CA LEU A 685 4.19 -6.85 26.26
C LEU A 685 4.50 -6.26 27.63
N ALA A 686 4.99 -7.10 28.55
CA ALA A 686 5.50 -6.60 29.82
C ALA A 686 6.90 -5.99 29.63
N PRO A 687 7.28 -4.99 30.45
CA PRO A 687 8.62 -4.40 30.40
C PRO A 687 9.71 -5.45 30.47
N GLY A 688 10.71 -5.34 29.58
CA GLY A 688 11.85 -6.27 29.49
C GLY A 688 11.67 -7.42 28.49
N SER A 689 10.50 -7.54 27.85
CA SER A 689 10.22 -8.57 26.85
C SER A 689 10.58 -8.13 25.43
N THR A 690 10.77 -9.08 24.52
CA THR A 690 11.24 -8.86 23.15
C THR A 690 10.17 -8.19 22.28
N ALA A 691 10.46 -7.00 21.76
CA ALA A 691 9.55 -6.28 20.87
C ALA A 691 9.32 -7.05 19.54
N GLY A 692 8.09 -7.02 19.03
CA GLY A 692 7.73 -7.69 17.77
C GLY A 692 7.00 -9.03 17.92
N GLU A 693 6.84 -9.53 19.15
CA GLU A 693 6.00 -10.67 19.47
C GLU A 693 4.53 -10.44 19.03
N LYS A 694 3.92 -11.41 18.34
CA LYS A 694 2.49 -11.36 17.96
C LYS A 694 1.68 -12.28 18.86
N LEU A 695 0.51 -11.84 19.31
CA LEU A 695 -0.45 -12.69 20.01
C LEU A 695 -1.10 -13.66 19.03
N ARG A 696 -1.11 -14.95 19.35
CA ARG A 696 -1.72 -16.02 18.55
C ARG A 696 -2.81 -16.71 19.35
N ILE A 697 -3.99 -16.85 18.75
CA ILE A 697 -5.09 -17.65 19.31
C ILE A 697 -5.16 -18.97 18.53
N CYS A 698 -5.09 -20.08 19.24
CA CYS A 698 -4.89 -21.40 18.67
C CYS A 698 -5.85 -22.45 19.24
N LEU A 699 -6.00 -23.54 18.52
CA LEU A 699 -6.64 -24.77 19.01
C LEU A 699 -5.64 -25.91 19.03
N GLN A 700 -5.68 -26.70 20.08
CA GLN A 700 -5.03 -28.01 20.16
C GLN A 700 -6.11 -29.07 20.32
N TYR A 701 -6.00 -30.19 19.60
CA TYR A 701 -6.95 -31.29 19.67
C TYR A 701 -6.31 -32.60 19.20
N LYS A 702 -7.00 -33.73 19.37
CA LYS A 702 -6.60 -35.02 18.82
C LYS A 702 -7.61 -35.49 17.79
N VAL A 703 -7.14 -36.05 16.68
CA VAL A 703 -7.97 -36.73 15.67
C VAL A 703 -7.60 -38.20 15.67
N ASN A 704 -8.52 -39.07 16.04
CA ASN A 704 -8.28 -40.52 16.13
C ASN A 704 -7.03 -40.90 16.97
N GLY A 705 -6.72 -40.09 18.00
CA GLY A 705 -5.57 -40.28 18.89
C GLY A 705 -4.33 -39.45 18.54
N GLU A 706 -4.24 -38.88 17.33
CA GLU A 706 -3.10 -38.05 16.89
C GLU A 706 -3.30 -36.58 17.24
N THR A 707 -2.33 -35.96 17.91
CA THR A 707 -2.37 -34.53 18.29
C THR A 707 -2.21 -33.62 17.07
N LYS A 708 -3.07 -32.61 16.97
CA LYS A 708 -3.02 -31.51 16.00
C LYS A 708 -3.08 -30.15 16.71
N GLN A 709 -2.50 -29.15 16.08
CA GLN A 709 -2.53 -27.75 16.51
C GLN A 709 -2.79 -26.85 15.31
N VAL A 710 -3.62 -25.82 15.51
CA VAL A 710 -3.99 -24.84 14.47
C VAL A 710 -3.93 -23.43 15.04
N VAL A 711 -3.32 -22.50 14.30
CA VAL A 711 -3.39 -21.07 14.56
C VAL A 711 -4.66 -20.52 13.90
N MET A 712 -5.61 -20.01 14.70
CA MET A 712 -6.87 -19.46 14.21
C MET A 712 -6.75 -17.97 13.88
N VAL A 713 -6.14 -17.22 14.79
CA VAL A 713 -6.05 -15.76 14.72
C VAL A 713 -4.65 -15.31 15.07
N THR A 714 -4.18 -14.29 14.37
CA THR A 714 -2.88 -13.66 14.58
C THR A 714 -3.08 -12.18 14.75
N GLY A 715 -2.75 -11.69 15.93
CA GLY A 715 -2.75 -10.27 16.23
C GLY A 715 -1.59 -9.52 15.56
N PRO A 716 -1.66 -8.18 15.55
CA PRO A 716 -0.52 -7.36 15.18
C PRO A 716 0.64 -7.55 16.18
N ALA A 717 1.83 -7.08 15.81
CA ALA A 717 2.98 -7.09 16.72
C ALA A 717 2.66 -6.27 17.97
N MET A 718 2.87 -6.88 19.12
CA MET A 718 2.70 -6.26 20.43
C MET A 718 3.93 -5.43 20.81
N ASP A 719 3.68 -4.45 21.65
CA ASP A 719 4.68 -3.57 22.24
C ASP A 719 4.35 -3.35 23.72
N THR A 720 5.25 -2.67 24.44
CA THR A 720 5.08 -2.38 25.86
C THR A 720 4.23 -1.13 26.13
N ALA A 721 3.82 -0.41 25.09
CA ALA A 721 3.13 0.88 25.22
C ALA A 721 1.61 0.76 25.10
N THR A 722 1.14 -0.08 24.17
CA THR A 722 -0.26 -0.15 23.78
C THR A 722 -0.79 -1.57 23.77
N TRP A 723 -2.03 -1.73 24.23
CA TRP A 723 -2.78 -2.97 24.08
C TRP A 723 -3.11 -3.22 22.61
N LYS A 724 -2.95 -4.46 22.17
CA LYS A 724 -3.24 -4.90 20.81
C LYS A 724 -4.26 -6.03 20.83
N LYS A 725 -5.26 -5.95 19.96
CA LYS A 725 -6.29 -6.99 19.82
C LYS A 725 -5.91 -8.01 18.76
N ALA A 726 -6.04 -9.29 19.07
CA ALA A 726 -6.15 -10.37 18.11
C ALA A 726 -7.63 -10.79 18.05
N GLU A 727 -8.29 -10.70 16.90
CA GLU A 727 -9.70 -11.12 16.74
C GLU A 727 -9.99 -11.79 15.39
N GLY A 728 -11.01 -12.65 15.34
CA GLY A 728 -11.46 -13.30 14.11
C GLY A 728 -12.53 -14.36 14.33
N TYR A 729 -13.05 -14.91 13.23
CA TYR A 729 -14.01 -16.02 13.22
C TYR A 729 -13.32 -17.31 12.80
N PHE A 730 -13.61 -18.43 13.47
CA PHE A 730 -13.06 -19.73 13.10
C PHE A 730 -14.04 -20.89 13.35
N LYS A 731 -14.04 -21.85 12.42
CA LYS A 731 -14.82 -23.09 12.48
C LYS A 731 -13.91 -24.31 12.27
N LEU A 732 -13.82 -25.18 13.28
CA LEU A 732 -13.10 -26.45 13.16
C LEU A 732 -13.95 -27.45 12.37
N ASN A 733 -13.40 -28.08 11.32
CA ASN A 733 -14.11 -29.04 10.46
C ASN A 733 -13.29 -30.32 10.24
N GLU A 734 -13.00 -31.05 11.31
CA GLU A 734 -12.21 -32.28 11.24
C GLU A 734 -13.11 -33.53 11.12
N THR A 735 -12.65 -34.52 10.35
CA THR A 735 -13.33 -35.82 10.17
C THR A 735 -12.66 -36.90 11.03
N GLY A 736 -13.40 -37.51 11.96
CA GLY A 736 -12.90 -38.53 12.88
C GLY A 736 -13.33 -38.28 14.33
N THR A 737 -12.86 -39.10 15.28
CA THR A 737 -13.12 -38.89 16.70
C THR A 737 -12.20 -37.79 17.23
N ILE A 738 -12.79 -36.66 17.63
CA ILE A 738 -12.06 -35.52 18.18
C ILE A 738 -12.06 -35.58 19.71
N THR A 739 -10.88 -35.49 20.32
CA THR A 739 -10.72 -35.41 21.78
C THR A 739 -9.72 -34.31 22.16
N ASN A 740 -9.73 -33.89 23.43
CA ASN A 740 -8.80 -32.89 23.98
C ASN A 740 -8.77 -31.55 23.20
N LEU A 741 -9.93 -31.09 22.73
CA LEU A 741 -10.06 -29.82 22.02
C LEU A 741 -10.01 -28.65 22.99
N THR A 742 -8.97 -27.82 22.90
CA THR A 742 -8.67 -26.75 23.86
C THR A 742 -8.15 -25.52 23.12
N MET A 743 -8.63 -24.33 23.50
CA MET A 743 -8.08 -23.07 22.99
C MET A 743 -6.88 -22.65 23.82
N TYR A 744 -5.87 -22.07 23.17
CA TYR A 744 -4.76 -21.46 23.88
C TYR A 744 -4.29 -20.17 23.21
N VAL A 745 -3.70 -19.29 24.02
CA VAL A 745 -3.09 -18.04 23.58
C VAL A 745 -1.60 -18.06 23.89
N TYR A 746 -0.75 -17.68 22.92
CA TYR A 746 0.70 -17.59 23.07
C TYR A 746 1.31 -16.53 22.13
N THR A 747 2.65 -16.36 22.13
CA THR A 747 3.35 -15.43 21.22
C THR A 747 4.49 -16.07 20.42
N ASP A 748 4.75 -15.57 19.20
CA ASP A 748 5.60 -16.24 18.18
C ASP A 748 7.12 -16.21 18.40
N PHE A 749 7.66 -15.28 19.20
CA PHE A 749 9.11 -15.13 19.35
C PHE A 749 9.61 -15.97 20.55
N PRO A 750 10.64 -16.83 20.35
CA PRO A 750 10.92 -17.94 21.25
C PRO A 750 11.80 -17.58 22.46
N ALA A 751 11.74 -16.34 22.96
CA ALA A 751 12.50 -15.98 24.15
C ALA A 751 11.86 -16.62 25.39
N ALA A 752 12.56 -17.59 25.98
CA ALA A 752 12.21 -18.07 27.31
C ALA A 752 12.40 -16.93 28.33
N ALA A 753 11.49 -16.82 29.31
CA ALA A 753 11.39 -15.73 30.30
C ALA A 753 10.68 -14.44 29.89
N ASP A 754 10.24 -14.29 28.62
CA ASP A 754 9.42 -13.13 28.23
C ASP A 754 8.04 -13.15 28.90
N SER A 755 7.47 -11.97 29.10
CA SER A 755 6.19 -11.79 29.79
C SER A 755 5.23 -10.89 29.00
N TYR A 756 3.94 -11.19 29.04
CA TYR A 756 2.90 -10.37 28.43
C TYR A 756 1.65 -10.31 29.30
N TYR A 757 0.91 -9.21 29.20
CA TYR A 757 -0.40 -9.05 29.81
C TYR A 757 -1.47 -9.51 28.82
N LEU A 758 -2.52 -10.17 29.33
CA LEU A 758 -3.64 -10.71 28.57
C LEU A 758 -4.94 -10.29 29.25
N ASP A 759 -5.86 -9.74 28.46
CA ASP A 759 -7.14 -9.21 28.95
C ASP A 759 -8.26 -9.35 27.90
N ASP A 760 -9.52 -9.19 28.32
CA ASP A 760 -10.72 -9.16 27.48
C ASP A 760 -10.77 -10.31 26.45
N VAL A 761 -10.64 -11.54 26.94
CA VAL A 761 -10.65 -12.75 26.11
C VAL A 761 -12.08 -13.18 25.84
N GLU A 762 -12.41 -13.42 24.57
CA GLU A 762 -13.76 -13.81 24.14
C GLU A 762 -13.75 -15.09 23.30
N ILE A 763 -14.72 -15.96 23.58
CA ILE A 763 -15.07 -17.14 22.78
C ILE A 763 -16.59 -17.19 22.68
N ARG A 764 -17.17 -16.79 21.55
CA ARG A 764 -18.63 -16.64 21.40
C ARG A 764 -19.16 -17.49 20.25
N PRO A 765 -20.12 -18.40 20.47
CA PRO A 765 -20.70 -19.21 19.39
C PRO A 765 -21.49 -18.31 18.44
N VAL A 766 -21.36 -18.54 17.14
CA VAL A 766 -22.18 -17.84 16.14
C VAL A 766 -23.45 -18.66 15.89
N THR A 767 -24.61 -18.04 16.08
CA THR A 767 -25.90 -18.65 15.74
C THR A 767 -26.49 -18.02 14.48
N TYR A 768 -26.95 -18.90 13.60
CA TYR A 768 -27.62 -18.54 12.35
C TYR A 768 -29.09 -19.00 12.47
N ALA A 769 -30.04 -18.08 12.35
CA ALA A 769 -31.43 -18.48 12.18
C ALA A 769 -31.62 -18.99 10.74
N ASN A 770 -31.50 -20.31 10.58
CA ASN A 770 -31.61 -21.04 9.32
C ASN A 770 -30.64 -20.59 8.21
N ASP A 771 -29.34 -20.90 8.34
CA ASP A 771 -28.43 -20.79 7.20
C ASP A 771 -28.43 -22.06 6.33
N PRO A 772 -28.50 -21.91 5.00
CA PRO A 772 -28.43 -23.03 4.07
C PRO A 772 -27.03 -23.67 4.10
N ILE A 773 -27.02 -24.98 3.88
CA ILE A 773 -25.83 -25.83 3.74
C ILE A 773 -24.82 -25.16 2.78
N PRO A 774 -23.51 -25.15 3.10
CA PRO A 774 -22.46 -24.72 2.17
C PRO A 774 -22.66 -25.30 0.77
N ALA A 775 -22.89 -24.44 -0.22
CA ALA A 775 -23.03 -24.87 -1.60
C ALA A 775 -21.66 -25.02 -2.25
N LYS A 776 -21.44 -26.14 -2.94
CA LYS A 776 -20.28 -26.31 -3.82
C LYS A 776 -20.50 -25.58 -5.14
N VAL A 777 -19.42 -25.29 -5.85
CA VAL A 777 -19.50 -24.77 -7.23
C VAL A 777 -20.29 -25.73 -8.11
N SER A 778 -21.41 -25.26 -8.66
CA SER A 778 -22.27 -25.98 -9.60
C SER A 778 -21.96 -25.62 -11.06
N GLY A 779 -21.43 -24.43 -11.34
CA GLY A 779 -21.09 -23.97 -12.69
C GLY A 779 -20.04 -22.86 -12.75
N ILE A 780 -19.45 -22.66 -13.92
CA ILE A 780 -18.54 -21.55 -14.24
C ILE A 780 -18.78 -21.09 -15.69
N SER A 781 -18.62 -19.80 -15.98
CA SER A 781 -18.73 -19.21 -17.32
C SER A 781 -17.67 -18.11 -17.54
N LEU A 782 -17.43 -17.73 -18.79
CA LEU A 782 -16.51 -16.63 -19.16
C LEU A 782 -17.28 -15.46 -19.80
N ASN A 783 -16.78 -14.23 -19.59
CA ASN A 783 -17.35 -13.01 -20.19
C ASN A 783 -17.27 -12.97 -21.72
N LYS A 784 -16.28 -13.66 -22.32
CA LYS A 784 -16.08 -13.70 -23.78
C LYS A 784 -15.84 -15.15 -24.23
N PRO A 785 -16.62 -15.67 -25.20
CA PRO A 785 -16.37 -17.00 -25.77
C PRO A 785 -15.21 -17.02 -26.78
N ALA A 786 -14.78 -15.85 -27.27
CA ALA A 786 -13.62 -15.71 -28.14
C ALA A 786 -12.93 -14.33 -27.99
N MET A 787 -11.66 -14.25 -28.39
CA MET A 787 -10.82 -13.03 -28.36
C MET A 787 -9.80 -13.07 -29.51
N GLU A 788 -9.51 -11.91 -30.11
CA GLU A 788 -8.42 -11.77 -31.09
C GLU A 788 -7.29 -10.88 -30.53
N LEU A 789 -6.04 -11.27 -30.76
CA LEU A 789 -4.83 -10.56 -30.32
C LEU A 789 -3.77 -10.53 -31.43
N ASN A 790 -2.87 -9.55 -31.38
CA ASN A 790 -1.62 -9.58 -32.15
C ASN A 790 -0.51 -10.26 -31.31
N PRO A 791 0.54 -10.83 -31.92
CA PRO A 791 1.74 -11.24 -31.19
C PRO A 791 2.29 -10.08 -30.33
N GLY A 792 2.58 -10.36 -29.06
CA GLY A 792 3.01 -9.37 -28.07
C GLY A 792 1.89 -8.53 -27.43
N ALA A 793 0.64 -8.64 -27.93
CA ALA A 793 -0.49 -7.91 -27.35
C ALA A 793 -1.17 -8.70 -26.21
N THR A 794 -1.86 -7.97 -25.36
CA THR A 794 -2.58 -8.50 -24.20
C THR A 794 -4.08 -8.24 -24.26
N GLY A 795 -4.87 -9.19 -23.76
CA GLY A 795 -6.31 -9.07 -23.55
C GLY A 795 -6.73 -9.69 -22.22
N ARG A 796 -8.01 -9.62 -21.85
CA ARG A 796 -8.50 -10.09 -20.54
C ARG A 796 -9.80 -10.89 -20.62
N LEU A 797 -9.81 -12.04 -19.93
CA LEU A 797 -10.96 -12.92 -19.71
C LEU A 797 -11.36 -12.87 -18.23
N LYS A 798 -12.67 -12.90 -17.97
CA LYS A 798 -13.24 -12.88 -16.62
C LYS A 798 -14.13 -14.09 -16.41
N ALA A 799 -13.93 -14.80 -15.30
CA ALA A 799 -14.72 -15.96 -14.92
C ALA A 799 -15.86 -15.59 -13.96
N ARG A 800 -17.02 -16.21 -14.15
CA ARG A 800 -18.22 -16.11 -13.30
C ARG A 800 -18.52 -17.50 -12.72
N ILE A 801 -18.75 -17.59 -11.41
CA ILE A 801 -18.94 -18.86 -10.68
C ILE A 801 -20.37 -18.92 -10.13
N GLU A 802 -21.00 -20.09 -10.23
CA GLU A 802 -22.32 -20.39 -9.70
C GLU A 802 -22.27 -21.58 -8.72
N PRO A 803 -23.09 -21.58 -7.64
CA PRO A 803 -23.85 -20.44 -7.16
C PRO A 803 -22.91 -19.38 -6.55
N LEU A 804 -23.39 -18.15 -6.46
CA LEU A 804 -22.60 -17.03 -5.96
C LEU A 804 -22.17 -17.20 -4.46
N ASN A 805 -22.84 -18.04 -3.68
CA ASN A 805 -22.41 -18.40 -2.31
C ASN A 805 -21.53 -19.66 -2.26
N ALA A 806 -20.93 -20.08 -3.37
CA ALA A 806 -19.93 -21.15 -3.32
C ALA A 806 -18.83 -20.77 -2.33
N VAL A 807 -18.47 -21.68 -1.42
CA VAL A 807 -17.50 -21.41 -0.34
C VAL A 807 -16.08 -21.26 -0.89
N GLU A 808 -15.75 -22.03 -1.92
CA GLU A 808 -14.45 -22.01 -2.59
C GLU A 808 -14.64 -21.56 -4.04
N ARG A 809 -14.18 -20.34 -4.34
CA ARG A 809 -14.40 -19.64 -5.61
C ARG A 809 -13.10 -19.38 -6.37
N ALA A 810 -11.99 -19.95 -5.94
CA ALA A 810 -10.76 -19.90 -6.68
C ALA A 810 -10.93 -20.62 -8.03
N VAL A 811 -10.19 -20.13 -9.03
CA VAL A 811 -10.16 -20.71 -10.37
C VAL A 811 -8.72 -20.88 -10.81
N THR A 812 -8.53 -21.81 -11.74
CA THR A 812 -7.26 -22.03 -12.42
C THR A 812 -7.45 -21.80 -13.89
N TRP A 813 -6.48 -21.17 -14.53
CA TRP A 813 -6.49 -20.92 -15.96
C TRP A 813 -5.48 -21.81 -16.66
N SER A 814 -5.80 -22.23 -17.88
CA SER A 814 -4.91 -23.02 -18.72
C SER A 814 -5.11 -22.64 -20.18
N SER A 815 -4.05 -22.69 -20.97
CA SER A 815 -4.13 -22.57 -22.42
C SER A 815 -3.94 -23.95 -23.07
N SER A 816 -4.78 -24.27 -24.06
CA SER A 816 -4.58 -25.47 -24.89
C SER A 816 -3.37 -25.37 -25.81
N ASN A 817 -2.89 -24.14 -26.07
CA ASN A 817 -1.71 -23.88 -26.88
C ASN A 817 -0.94 -22.66 -26.34
N PRO A 818 -0.14 -22.85 -25.27
CA PRO A 818 0.69 -21.81 -24.66
C PRO A 818 1.71 -21.17 -25.61
N GLU A 819 2.01 -21.80 -26.75
CA GLU A 819 2.84 -21.24 -27.81
C GLU A 819 2.13 -20.15 -28.61
N VAL A 820 0.80 -20.25 -28.71
CA VAL A 820 -0.05 -19.26 -29.37
C VAL A 820 -0.49 -18.19 -28.39
N ALA A 821 -1.06 -18.56 -27.23
CA ALA A 821 -1.45 -17.61 -26.20
C ALA A 821 -1.32 -18.20 -24.80
N ILE A 822 -0.82 -17.41 -23.85
CA ILE A 822 -0.78 -17.78 -22.42
C ILE A 822 -1.79 -16.97 -21.64
N VAL A 823 -2.19 -17.48 -20.49
CA VAL A 823 -3.12 -16.82 -19.57
C VAL A 823 -2.51 -16.85 -18.18
N ASP A 824 -2.53 -15.71 -17.47
CA ASP A 824 -2.07 -15.63 -16.08
C ASP A 824 -3.16 -16.07 -15.09
N VAL A 825 -2.83 -16.04 -13.81
CA VAL A 825 -3.76 -16.40 -12.73
C VAL A 825 -4.98 -15.46 -12.62
N ASN A 826 -4.91 -14.26 -13.20
CA ASN A 826 -5.95 -13.23 -13.16
C ASN A 826 -6.82 -13.18 -14.43
N GLY A 827 -6.57 -14.08 -15.38
CA GLY A 827 -7.27 -14.12 -16.67
C GLY A 827 -6.73 -13.12 -17.70
N ALA A 828 -5.55 -12.53 -17.48
CA ALA A 828 -4.84 -11.76 -18.52
C ALA A 828 -4.23 -12.72 -19.54
N VAL A 829 -4.58 -12.53 -20.80
CA VAL A 829 -4.16 -13.37 -21.93
C VAL A 829 -3.12 -12.63 -22.75
N TYR A 830 -1.99 -13.27 -23.04
CA TYR A 830 -0.90 -12.73 -23.84
C TYR A 830 -0.82 -13.51 -25.15
N GLY A 831 -0.95 -12.81 -26.28
CA GLY A 831 -0.73 -13.39 -27.60
C GLY A 831 0.76 -13.55 -27.86
N LYS A 832 1.22 -14.76 -28.17
CA LYS A 832 2.64 -15.06 -28.40
C LYS A 832 2.96 -15.24 -29.89
N LYS A 833 2.23 -16.11 -30.57
CA LYS A 833 2.47 -16.48 -31.97
C LYS A 833 1.14 -16.63 -32.70
N GLU A 834 1.14 -16.36 -34.00
CA GLU A 834 0.01 -16.67 -34.86
C GLU A 834 -0.54 -18.09 -34.63
N GLY A 835 -1.85 -18.17 -34.46
CA GLY A 835 -2.56 -19.44 -34.30
C GLY A 835 -3.81 -19.29 -33.45
N VAL A 836 -4.38 -20.42 -33.06
CA VAL A 836 -5.56 -20.47 -32.19
C VAL A 836 -5.24 -21.25 -30.92
N ALA A 837 -5.58 -20.68 -29.77
CA ALA A 837 -5.46 -21.30 -28.45
C ALA A 837 -6.81 -21.26 -27.74
N GLN A 838 -7.17 -22.33 -27.03
CA GLN A 838 -8.34 -22.33 -26.16
C GLN A 838 -7.89 -22.04 -24.72
N ILE A 839 -8.33 -20.92 -24.18
CA ILE A 839 -8.10 -20.56 -22.78
C ILE A 839 -9.26 -21.11 -21.94
N THR A 840 -8.94 -22.03 -21.04
CA THR A 840 -9.91 -22.69 -20.15
C THR A 840 -9.72 -22.19 -18.73
N VAL A 841 -10.82 -21.83 -18.07
CA VAL A 841 -10.89 -21.59 -16.63
C VAL A 841 -11.54 -22.79 -15.95
N THR A 842 -11.00 -23.23 -14.83
CA THR A 842 -11.49 -24.37 -14.03
C THR A 842 -11.67 -23.96 -12.57
N SER A 843 -12.85 -24.15 -11.99
CA SER A 843 -13.06 -23.92 -10.56
C SER A 843 -12.28 -24.92 -9.71
N VAL A 844 -11.67 -24.44 -8.62
CA VAL A 844 -10.92 -25.28 -7.68
C VAL A 844 -11.87 -26.24 -6.94
N ASP A 845 -13.04 -25.77 -6.54
CA ASP A 845 -14.12 -26.62 -6.04
C ASP A 845 -14.96 -27.17 -7.19
N GLY A 846 -15.25 -28.46 -7.17
CA GLY A 846 -16.11 -29.14 -8.14
C GLY A 846 -15.58 -29.30 -9.57
N GLY A 847 -14.42 -28.70 -9.92
CA GLY A 847 -13.75 -28.90 -11.21
C GLY A 847 -14.57 -28.46 -12.43
N LYS A 848 -15.44 -27.46 -12.29
CA LYS A 848 -16.26 -26.95 -13.39
C LYS A 848 -15.40 -26.13 -14.34
N THR A 849 -15.67 -26.20 -15.64
CA THR A 849 -14.82 -25.56 -16.67
C THR A 849 -15.62 -24.65 -17.59
N ALA A 850 -15.01 -23.55 -18.03
CA ALA A 850 -15.48 -22.72 -19.15
C ALA A 850 -14.29 -22.34 -20.03
N ALA A 851 -14.51 -22.13 -21.32
CA ALA A 851 -13.43 -21.90 -22.28
C ALA A 851 -13.71 -20.74 -23.23
N SER A 852 -12.63 -20.08 -23.67
CA SER A 852 -12.64 -18.99 -24.64
C SER A 852 -11.61 -19.27 -25.75
N THR A 853 -11.99 -19.02 -27.00
CA THR A 853 -11.11 -19.22 -28.15
C THR A 853 -10.31 -17.96 -28.44
N VAL A 854 -9.00 -18.01 -28.26
CA VAL A 854 -8.08 -16.91 -28.53
C VAL A 854 -7.40 -17.13 -29.86
N THR A 855 -7.62 -16.20 -30.80
CA THR A 855 -6.94 -16.20 -32.11
C THR A 855 -5.86 -15.14 -32.09
N VAL A 856 -4.62 -15.53 -32.31
CA VAL A 856 -3.50 -14.61 -32.46
C VAL A 856 -3.21 -14.48 -33.95
N ARG A 857 -3.21 -13.26 -34.49
CA ARG A 857 -2.91 -12.98 -35.91
C ARG A 857 -1.74 -12.02 -36.01
N GLU A 858 -0.73 -12.39 -36.78
CA GLU A 858 0.43 -11.53 -37.01
C GLU A 858 0.07 -10.42 -38.01
N GLY A 859 0.44 -9.18 -37.70
CA GLY A 859 0.67 -8.18 -38.73
C GLY A 859 2.03 -8.51 -39.35
N ALA A 860 2.09 -8.72 -40.67
CA ALA A 860 3.28 -9.22 -41.36
C ALA A 860 4.57 -8.43 -41.01
N TYR A 861 5.58 -9.13 -40.48
CA TYR A 861 6.96 -8.64 -40.36
C TYR A 861 7.94 -9.63 -41.05
N ASP A 862 8.95 -9.11 -41.74
CA ASP A 862 9.93 -9.90 -42.49
C ASP A 862 10.98 -10.55 -41.56
N THR A 863 11.01 -11.89 -41.47
CA THR A 863 12.05 -12.64 -40.73
C THR A 863 13.21 -13.01 -41.65
N ASN A 864 14.46 -12.73 -41.25
CA ASN A 864 15.66 -13.05 -42.03
C ASN A 864 16.31 -14.36 -41.55
N THR A 865 16.70 -15.25 -42.47
CA THR A 865 17.36 -16.53 -42.14
C THR A 865 18.78 -16.58 -42.68
N LEU A 866 19.75 -16.95 -41.84
CA LEU A 866 21.15 -17.23 -42.20
C LEU A 866 21.45 -18.71 -41.98
N THR A 867 22.12 -19.37 -42.92
CA THR A 867 22.46 -20.79 -42.84
C THR A 867 23.91 -21.03 -42.45
N VAL A 868 24.16 -21.99 -41.56
CA VAL A 868 25.50 -22.33 -41.06
C VAL A 868 25.80 -23.80 -41.33
N LYS A 869 26.91 -24.08 -42.03
CA LYS A 869 27.40 -25.44 -42.29
C LYS A 869 28.93 -25.50 -42.20
N SER A 870 29.44 -26.41 -41.38
CA SER A 870 30.88 -26.55 -41.11
C SER A 870 31.70 -26.97 -42.34
N ASP A 871 31.05 -27.52 -43.37
CA ASP A 871 31.65 -27.90 -44.65
C ASP A 871 31.79 -26.74 -45.67
N GLY A 872 31.31 -25.54 -45.33
CA GLY A 872 31.35 -24.37 -46.21
C GLY A 872 30.21 -24.26 -47.22
N THR A 873 29.20 -25.13 -47.18
CA THR A 873 28.06 -25.10 -48.11
C THR A 873 26.86 -24.26 -47.62
N GLY A 874 27.01 -23.55 -46.49
CA GLY A 874 26.04 -22.59 -45.96
C GLY A 874 26.52 -21.15 -46.16
N ASP A 875 25.69 -20.17 -45.77
CA ASP A 875 26.07 -18.75 -45.83
C ASP A 875 27.29 -18.44 -44.95
N PHE A 876 27.44 -19.19 -43.85
CA PHE A 876 28.59 -19.10 -42.94
C PHE A 876 29.10 -20.49 -42.55
N ILE A 877 30.40 -20.56 -42.24
CA ILE A 877 31.04 -21.78 -41.69
C ILE A 877 30.86 -21.92 -40.18
N SER A 878 30.35 -20.89 -39.52
CA SER A 878 30.39 -20.73 -38.07
C SER A 878 29.15 -19.96 -37.57
N PRO A 879 28.47 -20.40 -36.48
CA PRO A 879 27.34 -19.68 -35.88
C PRO A 879 27.75 -18.31 -35.38
N LYS A 880 28.97 -18.18 -34.85
CA LYS A 880 29.50 -16.90 -34.41
C LYS A 880 29.65 -15.92 -35.57
N LEU A 881 30.19 -16.35 -36.71
CA LEU A 881 30.33 -15.48 -37.89
C LEU A 881 28.95 -15.03 -38.42
N ALA A 882 27.97 -15.94 -38.46
CA ALA A 882 26.60 -15.59 -38.83
C ALA A 882 26.01 -14.54 -37.87
N ASN A 883 26.17 -14.73 -36.57
CA ASN A 883 25.71 -13.80 -35.56
C ASN A 883 26.40 -12.43 -35.63
N ASP A 884 27.71 -12.40 -35.84
CA ASP A 884 28.49 -11.16 -35.94
C ASP A 884 28.12 -10.34 -37.21
N SER A 885 27.57 -11.00 -38.23
CA SER A 885 27.09 -10.34 -39.46
C SER A 885 25.80 -9.53 -39.26
N ILE A 886 25.04 -9.81 -38.19
CA ILE A 886 23.75 -9.15 -37.91
C ILE A 886 23.99 -7.78 -37.26
N GLN A 887 23.48 -6.71 -37.90
CA GLN A 887 23.67 -5.32 -37.48
C GLN A 887 22.37 -4.60 -37.08
N ASP A 888 21.21 -5.09 -37.50
CA ASP A 888 19.94 -4.35 -37.46
C ASP A 888 18.76 -5.16 -36.91
N SER A 889 19.04 -6.17 -36.08
CA SER A 889 17.98 -6.96 -35.46
C SER A 889 17.15 -6.15 -34.46
N SER A 890 15.83 -6.33 -34.53
CA SER A 890 14.86 -5.65 -33.67
C SER A 890 13.62 -6.53 -33.47
N SER A 891 12.70 -6.11 -32.59
CA SER A 891 11.40 -6.78 -32.41
C SER A 891 10.56 -6.83 -33.68
N THR A 892 10.81 -5.94 -34.64
CA THR A 892 10.13 -5.89 -35.94
C THR A 892 10.97 -6.47 -37.09
N LYS A 893 12.22 -6.88 -36.82
CA LYS A 893 13.13 -7.50 -37.78
C LYS A 893 13.93 -8.64 -37.11
N PRO A 894 13.29 -9.77 -36.78
CA PRO A 894 13.95 -10.90 -36.14
C PRO A 894 14.83 -11.70 -37.11
N TYR A 895 15.83 -12.39 -36.56
CA TYR A 895 16.75 -13.26 -37.31
C TYR A 895 16.69 -14.73 -36.83
N VAL A 896 16.88 -15.67 -37.74
CA VAL A 896 17.10 -17.10 -37.44
C VAL A 896 18.45 -17.53 -38.01
N ILE A 897 19.34 -18.02 -37.15
CA ILE A 897 20.59 -18.68 -37.57
C ILE A 897 20.32 -20.20 -37.55
N LEU A 898 20.16 -20.77 -38.75
CA LEU A 898 19.87 -22.19 -38.95
C LEU A 898 21.17 -22.98 -39.08
N ILE A 899 21.47 -23.83 -38.10
CA ILE A 899 22.75 -24.51 -37.92
C ILE A 899 22.59 -26.00 -38.25
N TYR A 900 23.41 -26.50 -39.16
CA TYR A 900 23.43 -27.91 -39.57
C TYR A 900 24.43 -28.73 -38.75
N PRO A 901 24.38 -30.08 -38.81
CA PRO A 901 25.26 -30.96 -38.02
C PRO A 901 26.74 -30.57 -38.08
N GLY A 902 27.38 -30.51 -36.92
CA GLY A 902 28.77 -30.08 -36.77
C GLY A 902 29.15 -29.78 -35.32
N VAL A 903 30.46 -29.76 -35.06
CA VAL A 903 31.04 -29.32 -33.78
C VAL A 903 31.68 -27.95 -33.98
N TYR A 904 31.17 -26.96 -33.27
CA TYR A 904 31.55 -25.54 -33.39
C TYR A 904 32.22 -25.10 -32.09
N THR A 905 33.52 -24.80 -32.13
CA THR A 905 34.36 -24.63 -30.92
C THR A 905 34.51 -23.18 -30.46
N GLU A 906 33.71 -22.26 -30.97
CA GLU A 906 33.77 -20.85 -30.59
C GLU A 906 33.28 -20.62 -29.15
N LYS A 907 33.95 -19.71 -28.45
CA LYS A 907 33.66 -19.35 -27.05
C LYS A 907 33.52 -17.83 -26.89
N ASN A 908 32.91 -17.40 -25.78
CA ASN A 908 32.79 -16.00 -25.34
C ASN A 908 32.16 -15.05 -26.38
N TRP A 909 31.07 -15.46 -27.03
CA TRP A 909 30.36 -14.61 -27.97
C TRP A 909 28.90 -14.38 -27.55
N VAL A 910 28.36 -13.22 -27.93
CA VAL A 910 27.05 -12.73 -27.51
C VAL A 910 26.06 -12.86 -28.65
N VAL A 911 24.97 -13.59 -28.43
CA VAL A 911 23.87 -13.70 -29.39
C VAL A 911 23.18 -12.35 -29.53
N LYS A 912 22.98 -11.90 -30.77
CA LYS A 912 22.34 -10.60 -31.05
C LYS A 912 20.87 -10.59 -30.57
N PRO A 913 20.35 -9.44 -30.11
CA PRO A 913 18.92 -9.29 -29.80
C PRO A 913 18.01 -9.79 -30.91
N TYR A 914 16.86 -10.34 -30.56
CA TYR A 914 15.83 -10.84 -31.47
C TYR A 914 16.34 -11.90 -32.47
N THR A 915 17.34 -12.68 -32.06
CA THR A 915 17.94 -13.76 -32.87
C THR A 915 17.67 -15.13 -32.24
N THR A 916 17.31 -16.10 -33.08
CA THR A 916 17.13 -17.50 -32.68
C THR A 916 18.27 -18.36 -33.25
N LEU A 917 19.01 -19.06 -32.40
CA LEU A 917 19.93 -20.12 -32.83
C LEU A 917 19.14 -21.42 -32.93
N ARG A 918 19.00 -21.96 -34.14
CA ARG A 918 18.20 -23.17 -34.40
C ARG A 918 19.07 -24.25 -35.02
N GLY A 919 19.31 -25.34 -34.32
CA GLY A 919 19.90 -26.54 -34.91
C GLY A 919 18.89 -27.31 -35.75
N THR A 920 19.35 -28.00 -36.79
CA THR A 920 18.50 -28.94 -37.54
C THR A 920 18.37 -30.29 -36.85
N ASP A 921 19.30 -30.63 -35.96
CA ASP A 921 19.34 -31.85 -35.16
C ASP A 921 20.01 -31.55 -33.82
N ARG A 922 19.27 -31.76 -32.72
CA ARG A 922 19.70 -31.47 -31.36
C ARG A 922 21.04 -32.11 -31.01
N ASP A 923 21.22 -33.37 -31.35
CA ASP A 923 22.33 -34.19 -30.86
C ASP A 923 23.56 -34.12 -31.79
N GLN A 924 23.38 -33.61 -33.02
CA GLN A 924 24.46 -33.45 -33.99
C GLN A 924 24.95 -32.02 -34.18
N VAL A 925 24.22 -31.01 -33.69
CA VAL A 925 24.63 -29.60 -33.69
C VAL A 925 25.19 -29.26 -32.32
N ILE A 926 26.53 -29.20 -32.19
CA ILE A 926 27.21 -29.04 -30.91
C ILE A 926 27.97 -27.70 -30.88
N LEU A 927 27.53 -26.77 -30.04
CA LEU A 927 28.26 -25.55 -29.69
C LEU A 927 29.14 -25.83 -28.46
N LYS A 928 30.46 -25.81 -28.64
CA LYS A 928 31.42 -26.43 -27.75
C LYS A 928 32.42 -25.43 -27.16
N GLY A 929 32.27 -25.07 -25.90
CA GLY A 929 33.27 -24.34 -25.12
C GLY A 929 34.14 -25.30 -24.29
N GLU A 930 35.45 -25.33 -24.53
CA GLU A 930 36.39 -26.10 -23.71
C GLU A 930 37.72 -25.37 -23.54
N ASN A 931 38.23 -25.33 -22.30
CA ASN A 931 39.61 -24.94 -22.02
C ASN A 931 40.47 -26.15 -21.62
N ALA A 932 41.80 -26.00 -21.76
CA ALA A 932 42.76 -27.01 -21.36
C ALA A 932 42.77 -27.21 -19.83
N ALA A 933 43.31 -28.34 -19.36
CA ALA A 933 43.49 -28.60 -17.92
C ALA A 933 44.40 -27.55 -17.23
N SER A 934 45.28 -26.88 -17.99
CA SER A 934 46.14 -25.81 -17.48
C SER A 934 45.47 -24.43 -17.46
N ALA A 935 44.16 -24.33 -17.71
CA ALA A 935 43.44 -23.05 -17.77
C ALA A 935 43.62 -22.23 -16.50
N THR A 936 43.85 -20.93 -16.64
CA THR A 936 44.01 -20.01 -15.50
C THR A 936 42.69 -19.81 -14.75
N SER A 937 42.75 -19.27 -13.54
CA SER A 937 41.54 -18.96 -12.76
C SER A 937 40.66 -17.92 -13.47
N SER A 938 41.25 -16.99 -14.23
CA SER A 938 40.50 -16.02 -15.03
C SER A 938 39.84 -16.64 -16.26
N GLU A 939 40.50 -17.59 -16.94
CA GLU A 939 39.90 -18.35 -18.03
C GLU A 939 38.72 -19.19 -17.54
N ILE A 940 38.82 -19.75 -16.34
CA ILE A 940 37.73 -20.53 -15.75
C ILE A 940 36.58 -19.62 -15.30
N THR A 941 36.85 -18.46 -14.69
CA THR A 941 35.81 -17.60 -14.06
C THR A 941 35.12 -16.64 -15.03
N ASN A 942 35.78 -16.24 -16.12
CA ASN A 942 35.26 -15.17 -16.99
C ASN A 942 34.77 -15.68 -18.36
N GLN A 943 34.88 -16.98 -18.64
CA GLN A 943 34.53 -17.53 -19.95
C GLN A 943 33.26 -18.38 -19.93
N SER A 944 32.52 -18.34 -21.04
CA SER A 944 31.34 -19.18 -21.32
C SER A 944 31.30 -19.59 -22.79
N THR A 945 30.48 -20.57 -23.18
CA THR A 945 30.37 -20.93 -24.61
C THR A 945 29.71 -19.80 -25.40
N LEU A 946 28.52 -19.36 -24.98
CA LEU A 946 27.83 -18.21 -25.56
C LEU A 946 27.00 -17.46 -24.52
N TRP A 947 26.63 -16.22 -24.86
CA TRP A 947 25.85 -15.32 -24.02
C TRP A 947 24.52 -14.93 -24.68
N LEU A 948 23.40 -14.95 -23.96
CA LEU A 948 22.12 -14.42 -24.45
C LEU A 948 21.96 -12.95 -24.06
N LYS A 949 21.60 -12.09 -25.03
CA LYS A 949 21.40 -10.65 -24.85
C LYS A 949 20.06 -10.20 -25.43
N ALA A 950 19.35 -9.35 -24.67
CA ALA A 950 17.94 -9.02 -24.85
C ALA A 950 17.11 -10.30 -25.11
N SER A 951 15.96 -10.20 -25.78
CA SER A 951 15.19 -11.38 -26.16
C SER A 951 15.92 -12.17 -27.26
N ALA A 952 16.46 -13.34 -26.94
CA ALA A 952 17.14 -14.26 -27.86
C ALA A 952 16.80 -15.72 -27.50
N ASN A 953 16.82 -16.61 -28.48
CA ASN A 953 16.24 -17.95 -28.35
C ASN A 953 17.22 -19.07 -28.77
N LEU A 954 17.04 -20.26 -28.19
CA LEU A 954 17.78 -21.49 -28.53
C LEU A 954 16.79 -22.60 -28.90
N GLU A 955 16.98 -23.27 -30.03
CA GLU A 955 16.11 -24.35 -30.47
C GLU A 955 16.90 -25.52 -31.06
N ASN A 956 16.60 -26.75 -30.62
CA ASN A 956 17.01 -27.99 -31.28
C ASN A 956 18.53 -28.13 -31.51
N LEU A 957 19.34 -27.85 -30.48
CA LEU A 957 20.82 -27.93 -30.53
C LEU A 957 21.42 -28.36 -29.18
N THR A 958 22.72 -28.64 -29.16
CA THR A 958 23.51 -28.96 -27.96
C THR A 958 24.53 -27.86 -27.64
N VAL A 959 24.67 -27.48 -26.37
CA VAL A 959 25.70 -26.55 -25.88
C VAL A 959 26.49 -27.16 -24.73
N THR A 960 27.82 -27.17 -24.81
CA THR A 960 28.68 -27.84 -23.80
C THR A 960 29.79 -26.94 -23.27
N ALA A 961 30.14 -27.08 -21.99
CA ALA A 961 31.27 -26.39 -21.34
C ALA A 961 32.23 -27.33 -20.60
N LYS A 962 33.56 -27.06 -20.63
CA LYS A 962 34.57 -27.72 -19.79
C LYS A 962 35.70 -26.76 -19.37
N ASN A 963 36.15 -26.85 -18.11
CA ASN A 963 37.20 -25.98 -17.54
C ASN A 963 36.88 -24.48 -17.75
N MET A 964 35.63 -24.11 -17.54
CA MET A 964 35.10 -22.74 -17.70
C MET A 964 33.88 -22.53 -16.79
N ARG A 965 33.23 -21.36 -16.85
CA ARG A 965 32.16 -21.03 -15.89
C ARG A 965 30.79 -21.60 -16.29
N TYR A 966 30.38 -21.37 -17.53
CA TYR A 966 29.03 -21.74 -18.00
C TYR A 966 29.00 -22.17 -19.49
N PRO A 967 28.13 -23.12 -19.90
CA PRO A 967 27.75 -23.28 -21.30
C PRO A 967 27.01 -22.04 -21.81
N ILE A 968 25.97 -21.62 -21.09
CA ILE A 968 25.18 -20.43 -21.40
C ILE A 968 25.34 -19.43 -20.27
N HIS A 969 25.69 -18.19 -20.60
CA HIS A 969 25.58 -17.07 -19.69
C HIS A 969 24.51 -16.10 -20.22
N SER A 970 23.87 -15.32 -19.37
CA SER A 970 22.86 -14.36 -19.82
C SER A 970 22.98 -13.02 -19.09
N GLU A 971 24.18 -12.68 -18.63
CA GLU A 971 24.46 -11.51 -17.79
C GLU A 971 25.01 -10.34 -18.57
N ASP A 972 24.33 -9.21 -18.44
CA ASP A 972 24.79 -7.93 -18.99
C ASP A 972 24.36 -6.78 -18.07
N THR A 973 24.77 -6.78 -16.80
CA THR A 973 24.64 -5.64 -15.84
C THR A 973 23.43 -4.70 -16.07
N GLY A 974 22.21 -5.23 -16.13
CA GLY A 974 20.96 -4.45 -16.33
C GLY A 974 20.43 -4.32 -17.77
N ASN A 975 21.17 -4.72 -18.80
CA ASN A 975 20.82 -4.62 -20.22
C ASN A 975 19.90 -5.76 -20.73
N ASN A 976 19.62 -6.78 -19.91
CA ASN A 976 18.62 -7.83 -20.21
C ASN A 976 17.27 -7.57 -19.53
N LYS A 977 17.00 -6.34 -19.08
CA LYS A 977 15.72 -5.98 -18.46
C LYS A 977 14.54 -6.33 -19.38
N ASP A 978 13.53 -6.98 -18.82
CA ASP A 978 12.31 -7.42 -19.53
C ASP A 978 12.55 -8.37 -20.73
N ALA A 979 13.75 -8.95 -20.86
CA ALA A 979 14.05 -9.87 -21.94
C ALA A 979 13.23 -11.16 -21.83
N ILE A 980 12.86 -11.73 -22.97
CA ILE A 980 12.20 -13.04 -23.05
C ILE A 980 13.13 -14.01 -23.76
N HIS A 981 13.52 -15.09 -23.07
CA HIS A 981 14.30 -16.18 -23.65
C HIS A 981 13.42 -17.40 -23.83
N ILE A 982 13.43 -17.97 -25.04
CA ILE A 982 12.74 -19.20 -25.35
C ILE A 982 13.77 -20.28 -25.68
N VAL A 983 13.77 -21.37 -24.90
CA VAL A 983 14.67 -22.53 -25.07
C VAL A 983 13.84 -23.76 -25.37
N LYS A 984 14.04 -24.40 -26.53
CA LYS A 984 13.22 -25.54 -26.97
C LYS A 984 14.07 -26.69 -27.46
N ASN A 985 13.83 -27.89 -26.92
CA ASN A 985 14.50 -29.12 -27.35
C ASN A 985 16.03 -29.01 -27.37
N THR A 986 16.62 -28.40 -26.34
CA THR A 986 18.07 -28.15 -26.27
C THR A 986 18.74 -29.11 -25.28
N HIS A 987 19.98 -29.54 -25.53
CA HIS A 987 20.82 -30.22 -24.54
C HIS A 987 21.91 -29.27 -24.05
N ILE A 988 22.04 -29.08 -22.75
CA ILE A 988 23.01 -28.16 -22.16
C ILE A 988 23.79 -28.90 -21.09
N GLU A 989 25.11 -28.96 -21.24
CA GLU A 989 25.95 -29.80 -20.39
C GLU A 989 27.25 -29.13 -19.96
N HIS A 990 27.54 -29.18 -18.65
CA HIS A 990 28.79 -28.71 -18.07
C HIS A 990 29.59 -29.90 -17.52
N TYR A 991 30.70 -30.24 -18.18
CA TYR A 991 31.56 -31.38 -17.82
C TYR A 991 32.41 -31.16 -16.54
N GLY A 992 32.52 -29.91 -16.11
CA GLY A 992 33.14 -29.51 -14.84
C GLY A 992 34.59 -29.06 -14.99
N ASN A 993 35.23 -28.77 -13.85
CA ASN A 993 36.56 -28.16 -13.77
C ASN A 993 37.60 -29.06 -13.09
N LEU A 994 37.29 -30.35 -12.88
CA LEU A 994 38.15 -31.27 -12.11
C LEU A 994 39.51 -31.52 -12.77
N GLU A 995 39.57 -31.58 -14.11
CA GLU A 995 40.86 -31.69 -14.82
C GLU A 995 41.79 -30.53 -14.46
N ALA A 996 41.23 -29.33 -14.30
CA ALA A 996 41.98 -28.14 -13.91
C ALA A 996 42.40 -28.14 -12.43
N VAL A 997 41.63 -28.79 -11.55
CA VAL A 997 41.99 -29.04 -10.15
C VAL A 997 43.14 -30.04 -10.06
N ASP A 998 43.07 -31.15 -10.80
CA ASP A 998 44.07 -32.21 -10.78
C ASP A 998 45.40 -31.74 -11.35
N TYR A 999 45.38 -30.91 -12.41
CA TYR A 999 46.58 -30.25 -12.93
C TYR A 999 47.33 -29.45 -11.85
N ARG A 1000 46.60 -28.67 -11.05
CA ARG A 1000 47.16 -27.84 -9.96
C ARG A 1000 47.65 -28.67 -8.78
N LYS A 1001 46.94 -29.73 -8.39
CA LYS A 1001 47.41 -30.70 -7.37
C LYS A 1001 48.73 -31.35 -7.78
N ASN A 1002 48.86 -31.75 -9.05
CA ASN A 1002 50.10 -32.33 -9.57
C ASN A 1002 51.25 -31.31 -9.54
N TRP A 1003 50.98 -30.04 -9.84
CA TRP A 1003 51.98 -28.98 -9.70
C TRP A 1003 52.44 -28.81 -8.24
N MET A 1004 51.52 -28.76 -7.27
CA MET A 1004 51.87 -28.66 -5.85
C MET A 1004 52.68 -29.86 -5.36
N ALA A 1005 52.32 -31.07 -5.79
CA ALA A 1005 53.06 -32.29 -5.46
C ALA A 1005 54.50 -32.26 -6.00
N ALA A 1006 54.72 -31.63 -7.16
CA ALA A 1006 56.04 -31.43 -7.75
C ALA A 1006 56.86 -30.30 -7.11
N HIS A 1007 56.24 -29.42 -6.30
CA HIS A 1007 56.89 -28.24 -5.67
C HIS A 1007 56.63 -28.19 -4.15
N PRO A 1008 57.11 -29.19 -3.39
CA PRO A 1008 56.84 -29.27 -1.95
C PRO A 1008 57.46 -28.08 -1.18
N GLY A 1009 56.68 -27.48 -0.28
CA GLY A 1009 57.13 -26.35 0.56
C GLY A 1009 57.08 -24.98 -0.10
N VAL A 1010 56.63 -24.89 -1.37
CA VAL A 1010 56.39 -23.63 -2.07
C VAL A 1010 54.90 -23.30 -2.00
N THR A 1011 54.55 -22.09 -1.55
CA THR A 1011 53.17 -21.60 -1.62
C THR A 1011 52.78 -21.39 -3.09
N PRO A 1012 51.74 -22.06 -3.62
CA PRO A 1012 51.33 -21.89 -5.00
C PRO A 1012 50.83 -20.46 -5.27
N PRO A 1013 51.17 -19.84 -6.42
CA PRO A 1013 50.44 -18.69 -6.93
C PRO A 1013 48.95 -19.02 -7.10
N ASP A 1014 48.07 -18.02 -7.06
CA ASP A 1014 46.60 -18.22 -7.12
C ASP A 1014 46.14 -19.07 -8.33
N ASP A 1015 46.76 -18.91 -9.50
CA ASP A 1015 46.43 -19.70 -10.70
C ASP A 1015 46.88 -21.18 -10.61
N LEU A 1016 47.75 -21.52 -9.67
CA LEU A 1016 48.27 -22.86 -9.42
C LEU A 1016 47.77 -23.46 -8.10
N ASP A 1017 46.96 -22.72 -7.35
CA ASP A 1017 46.31 -23.21 -6.14
C ASP A 1017 45.01 -23.96 -6.50
N PRO A 1018 44.93 -25.27 -6.24
CA PRO A 1018 43.74 -26.08 -6.55
C PRO A 1018 42.49 -25.65 -5.77
N SER A 1019 42.64 -24.93 -4.65
CA SER A 1019 41.52 -24.37 -3.88
C SER A 1019 40.89 -23.13 -4.53
N LYS A 1020 41.61 -22.49 -5.47
CA LYS A 1020 41.19 -21.26 -6.17
C LYS A 1020 40.48 -21.51 -7.50
N VAL A 1021 40.43 -22.76 -7.97
CA VAL A 1021 39.61 -23.11 -9.16
C VAL A 1021 38.16 -22.79 -8.84
N TRP A 1022 37.45 -22.13 -9.75
CA TRP A 1022 36.01 -21.87 -9.58
C TRP A 1022 35.23 -23.19 -9.44
N GLY A 1023 34.52 -23.34 -8.32
CA GLY A 1023 33.89 -24.59 -7.87
C GLY A 1023 34.78 -25.52 -7.05
N GLY A 1024 36.08 -25.21 -6.93
CA GLY A 1024 37.06 -25.86 -6.06
C GLY A 1024 37.21 -27.37 -6.28
N ILE A 1025 37.73 -28.04 -5.25
CA ILE A 1025 37.83 -29.51 -5.19
C ILE A 1025 36.44 -30.18 -5.12
N SER A 1026 35.41 -29.43 -4.72
CA SER A 1026 34.04 -29.92 -4.52
C SER A 1026 33.16 -29.88 -5.78
N GLY A 1027 33.59 -29.24 -6.87
CA GLY A 1027 32.85 -29.11 -8.12
C GLY A 1027 31.67 -28.11 -8.11
N VAL A 1028 31.41 -27.45 -6.98
CA VAL A 1028 30.17 -26.70 -6.64
C VAL A 1028 29.89 -25.47 -7.53
N GLY A 1029 30.83 -25.02 -8.36
CA GLY A 1029 30.69 -23.84 -9.23
C GLY A 1029 30.43 -24.15 -10.71
N SER A 1030 30.17 -25.41 -11.05
CA SER A 1030 29.88 -25.81 -12.44
C SER A 1030 28.37 -25.87 -12.67
N HIS A 1031 27.82 -25.03 -13.54
CA HIS A 1031 26.38 -24.96 -13.78
C HIS A 1031 26.06 -25.18 -15.25
N ALA A 1032 25.08 -26.05 -15.57
CA ALA A 1032 24.67 -26.24 -16.97
C ALA A 1032 23.92 -25.02 -17.50
N TRP A 1033 22.99 -24.50 -16.68
CA TRP A 1033 22.36 -23.20 -16.85
C TRP A 1033 22.75 -22.32 -15.66
N GLY A 1034 23.36 -21.17 -15.89
CA GLY A 1034 23.87 -20.30 -14.83
C GLY A 1034 23.81 -18.81 -15.18
N TYR A 1035 22.98 -18.06 -14.46
CA TYR A 1035 22.84 -16.62 -14.71
C TYR A 1035 22.43 -15.80 -13.46
N GLY A 1036 23.04 -14.61 -13.30
CA GLY A 1036 22.59 -13.54 -12.41
C GLY A 1036 21.60 -12.59 -13.06
N SER A 1037 20.31 -12.92 -12.91
CA SER A 1037 19.14 -12.39 -13.62
C SER A 1037 19.08 -10.86 -13.84
N ALA A 1038 18.15 -10.39 -14.66
CA ALA A 1038 17.82 -8.97 -14.78
C ALA A 1038 16.34 -8.78 -14.47
N SER A 1039 15.99 -7.60 -13.97
CA SER A 1039 14.60 -7.22 -13.64
C SER A 1039 13.65 -7.55 -14.80
N GLY A 1040 12.62 -8.36 -14.53
CA GLY A 1040 11.57 -8.69 -15.49
C GLY A 1040 11.93 -9.73 -16.56
N VAL A 1041 13.10 -10.37 -16.49
CA VAL A 1041 13.47 -11.44 -17.43
C VAL A 1041 12.48 -12.61 -17.32
N THR A 1042 12.01 -13.09 -18.47
CA THR A 1042 11.17 -14.28 -18.55
C THR A 1042 11.87 -15.38 -19.36
N GLU A 1043 12.19 -16.50 -18.71
CA GLU A 1043 12.73 -17.69 -19.34
C GLU A 1043 11.62 -18.72 -19.56
N ILE A 1044 11.49 -19.22 -20.78
CA ILE A 1044 10.49 -20.22 -21.13
C ILE A 1044 11.16 -21.40 -21.83
N VAL A 1045 11.21 -22.52 -21.12
CA VAL A 1045 11.92 -23.74 -21.53
C VAL A 1045 10.90 -24.83 -21.85
N TYR A 1046 11.16 -25.57 -22.94
CA TYR A 1046 10.37 -26.74 -23.37
C TYR A 1046 11.30 -27.89 -23.78
N GLY A 1047 11.01 -29.11 -23.32
CA GLY A 1047 11.63 -30.32 -23.88
C GLY A 1047 13.16 -30.39 -23.76
N SER A 1048 13.78 -29.64 -22.84
CA SER A 1048 15.23 -29.43 -22.82
C SER A 1048 15.90 -30.23 -21.70
N THR A 1049 17.21 -30.46 -21.81
CA THR A 1049 17.99 -31.22 -20.82
C THR A 1049 19.17 -30.39 -20.33
N PHE A 1050 19.36 -30.37 -19.01
CA PHE A 1050 20.41 -29.63 -18.32
C PHE A 1050 21.22 -30.61 -17.46
N VAL A 1051 22.52 -30.73 -17.70
CA VAL A 1051 23.39 -31.70 -17.04
C VAL A 1051 24.64 -31.02 -16.49
N SER A 1052 24.90 -31.14 -15.20
CA SER A 1052 26.14 -30.66 -14.58
C SER A 1052 26.67 -31.59 -13.49
N LYS A 1053 27.92 -31.39 -13.08
CA LYS A 1053 28.50 -32.00 -11.88
C LYS A 1053 27.94 -31.36 -10.61
N ALA A 1054 27.83 -30.03 -10.56
CA ALA A 1054 27.12 -29.32 -9.51
C ALA A 1054 25.65 -29.11 -9.85
N ASP A 1055 25.23 -27.89 -10.21
CA ASP A 1055 23.81 -27.60 -10.44
C ASP A 1055 23.45 -27.71 -11.92
N GLY A 1056 22.42 -28.49 -12.22
CA GLY A 1056 21.84 -28.50 -13.57
C GLY A 1056 21.20 -27.15 -13.89
N TRP A 1057 20.63 -26.48 -12.88
CA TRP A 1057 19.98 -25.18 -13.03
C TRP A 1057 20.34 -24.24 -11.88
N TYR A 1058 21.00 -23.12 -12.19
CA TYR A 1058 21.37 -22.08 -11.24
C TYR A 1058 20.87 -20.72 -11.71
N VAL A 1059 20.07 -20.06 -10.89
CA VAL A 1059 19.65 -18.67 -11.12
C VAL A 1059 19.82 -17.88 -9.83
N HIS A 1060 20.26 -16.63 -9.93
CA HIS A 1060 20.22 -15.73 -8.80
C HIS A 1060 19.62 -14.39 -9.21
N ASN A 1061 18.82 -13.80 -8.34
CA ASN A 1061 18.43 -12.41 -8.51
C ASN A 1061 19.53 -11.49 -7.98
N ARG A 1062 19.46 -10.21 -8.34
CA ARG A 1062 20.30 -9.17 -7.72
C ARG A 1062 19.38 -8.26 -6.92
N GLU A 1063 19.98 -7.59 -5.95
CA GLU A 1063 19.24 -6.70 -5.04
C GLU A 1063 18.46 -5.59 -5.79
N ASP A 1064 18.79 -5.25 -7.05
CA ASP A 1064 18.27 -4.14 -7.88
C ASP A 1064 17.13 -4.49 -8.86
N PHE A 1065 16.44 -5.61 -8.66
CA PHE A 1065 15.29 -5.94 -9.53
C PHE A 1065 14.02 -5.19 -9.12
N THR A 1066 13.32 -4.68 -10.12
CA THR A 1066 12.06 -3.92 -10.01
C THR A 1066 10.84 -4.70 -10.51
N LYS A 1067 11.06 -5.80 -11.23
CA LYS A 1067 10.05 -6.73 -11.76
C LYS A 1067 10.50 -8.16 -11.50
N PRO A 1068 9.56 -9.08 -11.20
CA PRO A 1068 9.91 -10.47 -10.93
C PRO A 1068 10.50 -11.11 -12.18
N GLN A 1069 11.55 -11.90 -11.99
CA GLN A 1069 11.96 -12.89 -12.97
C GLN A 1069 10.91 -14.01 -13.01
N ILE A 1070 10.63 -14.54 -14.21
CA ILE A 1070 9.71 -15.66 -14.38
C ILE A 1070 10.42 -16.76 -15.17
N ASN A 1071 10.58 -17.94 -14.57
CA ASN A 1071 11.16 -19.12 -15.22
C ASN A 1071 10.07 -20.18 -15.36
N ILE A 1072 9.74 -20.58 -16.58
CA ILE A 1072 8.73 -21.59 -16.87
C ILE A 1072 9.41 -22.75 -17.58
N ILE A 1073 9.54 -23.89 -16.91
CA ILE A 1073 10.31 -25.04 -17.36
C ILE A 1073 9.37 -26.22 -17.58
N ASN A 1074 9.07 -26.49 -18.84
CA ASN A 1074 8.09 -27.48 -19.29
C ASN A 1074 8.79 -28.70 -19.88
N ASP A 1075 8.31 -29.90 -19.55
CA ASP A 1075 8.67 -31.18 -20.19
C ASP A 1075 10.19 -31.42 -20.28
N SER A 1076 10.95 -30.95 -19.29
CA SER A 1076 12.42 -30.89 -19.35
C SER A 1076 13.07 -31.83 -18.35
N LYS A 1077 14.41 -31.95 -18.39
CA LYS A 1077 15.20 -32.79 -17.49
C LYS A 1077 16.38 -32.03 -16.91
N ILE A 1078 16.54 -32.05 -15.58
CA ILE A 1078 17.61 -31.36 -14.86
C ILE A 1078 18.40 -32.38 -14.02
N VAL A 1079 19.70 -32.47 -14.23
CA VAL A 1079 20.56 -33.51 -13.68
C VAL A 1079 21.78 -32.90 -12.99
N SER A 1080 21.94 -33.24 -11.70
CA SER A 1080 23.21 -33.10 -10.97
C SER A 1080 23.86 -34.49 -10.84
N THR A 1081 25.12 -34.59 -11.23
CA THR A 1081 25.84 -35.87 -11.26
C THR A 1081 26.76 -36.12 -10.07
N GLU A 1082 27.15 -35.08 -9.31
CA GLU A 1082 28.08 -35.23 -8.16
C GLU A 1082 27.56 -34.60 -6.85
N THR A 1083 27.17 -33.32 -6.84
CA THR A 1083 26.78 -32.63 -5.59
C THR A 1083 25.42 -33.05 -5.05
N MET A 1084 24.65 -33.74 -5.89
CA MET A 1084 23.23 -34.02 -5.67
C MET A 1084 22.41 -32.74 -5.43
N LYS A 1085 22.81 -31.58 -5.95
CA LYS A 1085 22.03 -30.32 -5.90
C LYS A 1085 21.65 -29.94 -7.32
N PRO A 1086 20.52 -30.40 -7.86
CA PRO A 1086 20.20 -30.18 -9.28
C PRO A 1086 19.69 -28.77 -9.58
N ILE A 1087 19.15 -28.08 -8.58
CA ILE A 1087 18.60 -26.72 -8.70
C ILE A 1087 19.13 -25.88 -7.56
N MET A 1088 19.60 -24.68 -7.89
CA MET A 1088 19.96 -23.65 -6.93
C MET A 1088 19.37 -22.31 -7.36
N ILE A 1089 18.69 -21.66 -6.43
CA ILE A 1089 18.04 -20.36 -6.62
C ILE A 1089 18.52 -19.47 -5.48
N GLU A 1090 19.20 -18.39 -5.78
CA GLU A 1090 19.71 -17.46 -4.77
C GLU A 1090 19.00 -16.10 -4.88
N SER A 1091 18.44 -15.62 -3.77
CA SER A 1091 17.96 -14.25 -3.67
C SER A 1091 19.07 -13.40 -3.06
N LEU A 1092 19.65 -12.49 -3.84
CA LEU A 1092 20.63 -11.53 -3.34
C LEU A 1092 19.97 -10.26 -2.80
N GLY A 1093 18.71 -10.33 -2.35
CA GLY A 1093 18.04 -9.25 -1.62
C GLY A 1093 17.09 -8.37 -2.45
N SER A 1094 16.57 -8.85 -3.59
CA SER A 1094 15.73 -8.04 -4.50
C SER A 1094 14.38 -7.61 -3.93
N GLY A 1095 13.83 -8.34 -2.95
CA GLY A 1095 12.47 -8.11 -2.43
C GLY A 1095 11.32 -8.40 -3.43
N THR A 1096 11.64 -8.78 -4.67
CA THR A 1096 10.67 -9.16 -5.71
C THR A 1096 10.28 -10.64 -5.60
N LYS A 1097 9.03 -10.98 -5.93
CA LYS A 1097 8.55 -12.38 -5.96
C LYS A 1097 8.88 -13.02 -7.30
N ASP A 1098 10.13 -13.42 -7.50
CA ASP A 1098 10.53 -14.21 -8.66
C ASP A 1098 9.75 -15.54 -8.71
N GLU A 1099 9.38 -16.01 -9.89
CA GLU A 1099 8.61 -17.23 -10.08
C GLU A 1099 9.43 -18.27 -10.82
N VAL A 1100 9.42 -19.51 -10.33
CA VAL A 1100 9.96 -20.68 -11.04
C VAL A 1100 8.88 -21.75 -11.08
N ILE A 1101 8.48 -22.13 -12.28
CA ILE A 1101 7.36 -23.03 -12.56
C ILE A 1101 7.91 -24.25 -13.28
N PHE A 1102 7.86 -25.42 -12.65
CA PHE A 1102 8.23 -26.70 -13.28
C PHE A 1102 6.96 -27.46 -13.68
N ASN A 1103 6.76 -27.67 -14.98
CA ASN A 1103 5.66 -28.48 -15.50
C ASN A 1103 6.23 -29.75 -16.13
N ASN A 1104 5.87 -30.93 -15.60
CA ASN A 1104 6.32 -32.22 -16.14
C ASN A 1104 7.86 -32.32 -16.32
N THR A 1105 8.63 -31.72 -15.42
CA THR A 1105 10.10 -31.70 -15.49
C THR A 1105 10.71 -32.75 -14.56
N GLU A 1106 11.61 -33.57 -15.09
CA GLU A 1106 12.36 -34.59 -14.35
C GLU A 1106 13.58 -33.97 -13.65
N ILE A 1107 13.74 -34.21 -12.36
CA ILE A 1107 14.85 -33.68 -11.55
C ILE A 1107 15.59 -34.86 -10.89
N ILE A 1108 16.91 -34.96 -11.09
CA ILE A 1108 17.74 -36.06 -10.57
C ILE A 1108 18.80 -35.50 -9.59
N GLY A 1109 18.62 -35.73 -8.26
CA GLY A 1109 19.50 -35.29 -7.13
C GLY A 1109 18.81 -35.24 -5.74
N THR A 1110 19.48 -34.77 -4.67
CA THR A 1110 18.95 -34.57 -3.29
C THR A 1110 18.45 -33.12 -3.09
N TYR A 1111 17.34 -32.94 -2.38
CA TYR A 1111 16.70 -31.64 -2.19
C TYR A 1111 17.22 -30.93 -0.92
N MET A 1112 17.92 -29.81 -1.05
CA MET A 1112 18.33 -28.92 0.06
C MET A 1112 18.26 -27.46 -0.40
N VAL A 1113 17.54 -26.62 0.34
CA VAL A 1113 17.53 -25.15 0.18
C VAL A 1113 18.35 -24.58 1.33
N GLN A 1114 19.37 -23.78 1.03
CA GLN A 1114 20.24 -23.20 2.05
C GLN A 1114 20.26 -21.67 1.91
N ASP A 1115 19.99 -21.04 3.05
CA ASP A 1115 20.06 -19.62 3.42
C ASP A 1115 19.03 -18.63 2.79
N ASP A 1116 18.38 -17.92 3.73
CA ASP A 1116 17.17 -17.09 3.66
C ASP A 1116 15.89 -17.75 3.13
N SER A 1117 15.22 -18.44 4.07
CA SER A 1117 13.83 -18.93 3.99
C SER A 1117 13.54 -19.84 2.79
N PRO A 1118 13.37 -21.16 2.96
CA PRO A 1118 13.26 -22.02 1.80
C PRO A 1118 12.03 -21.71 0.95
N TRP A 1119 12.32 -21.32 -0.29
CA TRP A 1119 11.48 -21.17 -1.48
C TRP A 1119 10.79 -22.48 -1.93
N ILE A 1120 10.42 -23.38 -1.02
CA ILE A 1120 9.87 -24.70 -1.36
C ILE A 1120 8.76 -25.07 -0.37
N THR A 1121 7.51 -25.13 -0.84
CA THR A 1121 6.36 -25.55 -0.02
C THR A 1121 6.44 -27.03 0.30
N GLN A 1122 6.39 -27.38 1.58
CA GLN A 1122 6.01 -28.73 2.01
C GLN A 1122 4.51 -28.76 2.36
N SER A 1123 3.73 -29.55 1.61
CA SER A 1123 2.62 -30.29 2.22
C SER A 1123 2.51 -31.67 1.57
N ARG A 1124 2.47 -32.73 2.40
CA ARG A 1124 2.35 -34.13 1.98
C ARG A 1124 0.89 -34.48 1.70
N LYS A 1125 0.65 -35.19 0.60
CA LYS A 1125 0.12 -36.56 0.67
C LYS A 1125 0.89 -37.46 -0.31
N ILE A 1126 1.23 -38.66 0.15
CA ILE A 1126 2.08 -39.63 -0.52
C ILE A 1126 1.31 -40.34 -1.63
N ASN A 1127 1.66 -40.04 -2.90
CA ASN A 1127 2.02 -40.95 -4.00
C ASN A 1127 2.09 -40.12 -5.32
N MET A 1128 3.30 -39.97 -5.89
CA MET A 1128 3.64 -39.15 -7.09
C MET A 1128 2.99 -39.66 -8.41
N PRO A 1129 2.82 -38.86 -9.51
CA PRO A 1129 3.63 -37.72 -9.97
C PRO A 1129 2.84 -36.48 -10.48
N THR A 1130 2.94 -35.37 -9.75
CA THR A 1130 2.81 -33.98 -10.25
C THR A 1130 3.30 -33.07 -9.13
N MET A 1131 4.39 -32.33 -9.34
CA MET A 1131 4.92 -31.38 -8.35
C MET A 1131 4.31 -30.01 -8.61
N ARG A 1132 3.36 -29.58 -7.77
CA ARG A 1132 2.79 -28.22 -7.80
C ARG A 1132 2.94 -27.63 -6.39
N ILE A 1133 3.71 -26.55 -6.30
CA ILE A 1133 3.97 -25.75 -5.09
C ILE A 1133 3.11 -24.47 -5.24
N ILE A 1134 2.06 -24.31 -4.44
CA ILE A 1134 1.30 -23.06 -4.25
C ILE A 1134 0.99 -22.95 -2.75
N ARG A 1135 1.15 -21.76 -2.14
CA ARG A 1135 0.43 -21.46 -0.90
C ARG A 1135 -0.26 -20.09 -0.95
N LEU A 1136 -1.52 -20.11 -0.51
CA LEU A 1136 -2.19 -18.95 0.07
C LEU A 1136 -1.63 -18.72 1.50
N LEU A 1137 -1.25 -17.46 1.73
CA LEU A 1137 -0.82 -16.76 2.96
C LEU A 1137 0.52 -17.20 3.59
#